data_AF-A0A7R9VPH6-F1
#
_entry.id   AF-A0A7R9VPH6-F1
#
_cell.length_a   1.000
_cell.length_b   1.000
_cell.length_c   1.000
_cell.angle_alpha   90.00
_cell.angle_beta   90.00
_cell.angle_gamma   90.00
#
_symmetry.space_group_name_H-M   'P 1'
#
loop_
_entity.id
_entity.type
_entity.pdbx_description
1 polymer ?
#
loop_
_entity_poly.entity_id
_entity_poly.type
_entity_poly.pdbx_seq_one_letter_code
_entity_poly.pdbx_strand_id
1 'polypeptide(L)'
;MFFRLSVDEITRGELGWILSKHPDSTFSKDFTWGTLRGHWEEGTPHSPAYAVSTDCDSLGFLKAMRKLNKASYVSSLVSAVCPLSLSALRKAFSSALSENFKDESTRHLDTFICSAVVGPWVTKQSTIEFFMESMGIETTAIQETKVGIYKLSVRSPITVSEFLQRVFVASVLLTKNLHVGRKNEWDSKMEAIAALSSKWIDRDSCFSKLPPWAAEAALGLHPIGKDESTGGNKQKSPISHDALPLSLHQRRHQWIIDTVVKNSSEMKNVVDYGCAQGTLSKALRGHLPEECTIHAVDAIKSKYKLSNVNGVRKIQDNLLYPSSLLEKLLSSNASEIDLLVLTEVIEHFRKAERAELIRLIAQDLRPKYLIVTTPNRNYNRFIENLQGNGWRHKDHFIEYDRSEWEEEVMRPLRDTYGYRSFEELHLLPAEFLPDGANPDQDQPSFVSLFQLEARGTNYHNAREGWQHFLGRLKDGILKDFRLQHAKNFLVKSRAISTGLVAPDFIETDPHGFFRGPTIAPVQYTKEAKDYLEHPAAAFSYFREKGISRLWAEYKYMGSRAHVLVFSGREALQRSGSTQSDEVRIVTRTGRAFFPAGDIDAVPEEWKQFLQDGLRRMKLDFAFLDAEIMPWAIKGGALIHSQFEVPGLCAVASREYMFGPEDPATERAKKFLDVLDVLGCYSRPICADNPLTMRVFGVLAAGLSVDGSFQPTIQYDTATNAERYEFIDALCADGSDVGILPVERFLV
;
A
#
# COMPACT_ATOMS: atom_id res chain seq x y z
N MET A 1 -4.37 -16.14 -19.53
CA MET A 1 -3.17 -16.94 -19.24
C MET A 1 -3.13 -18.06 -20.25
N PHE A 2 -1.93 -18.39 -20.70
CA PHE A 2 -1.69 -19.54 -21.55
C PHE A 2 -0.48 -20.35 -21.06
N PHE A 3 -0.47 -21.62 -21.40
CA PHE A 3 0.58 -22.59 -21.12
C PHE A 3 0.69 -23.55 -22.31
N ARG A 4 1.85 -23.60 -22.95
CA ARG A 4 2.12 -24.44 -24.12
C ARG A 4 3.24 -25.41 -23.79
N LEU A 5 2.93 -26.69 -23.66
CA LEU A 5 3.92 -27.75 -23.43
C LEU A 5 4.45 -28.26 -24.77
N SER A 6 5.75 -28.48 -24.88
CA SER A 6 6.42 -29.16 -25.99
C SER A 6 7.38 -30.22 -25.44
N VAL A 7 7.38 -31.39 -26.05
CA VAL A 7 8.21 -32.52 -25.63
C VAL A 7 8.89 -33.08 -26.88
N ASP A 8 10.21 -33.20 -26.83
CA ASP A 8 10.99 -33.69 -27.96
C ASP A 8 11.04 -35.22 -27.97
N GLU A 9 11.21 -35.79 -29.17
CA GLU A 9 11.40 -37.24 -29.41
C GLU A 9 10.22 -38.13 -28.95
N ILE A 10 9.00 -37.58 -28.94
CA ILE A 10 7.77 -38.31 -28.58
C ILE A 10 6.70 -38.09 -29.64
N THR A 11 5.83 -39.08 -29.88
CA THR A 11 4.69 -38.89 -30.78
C THR A 11 3.52 -38.19 -30.09
N ARG A 12 2.63 -37.55 -30.86
CA ARG A 12 1.40 -36.94 -30.35
C ARG A 12 0.51 -37.93 -29.58
N GLY A 13 0.44 -39.18 -30.04
CA GLY A 13 -0.34 -40.24 -29.38
C GLY A 13 0.22 -40.58 -28.00
N GLU A 14 1.54 -40.69 -27.90
CA GLU A 14 2.24 -40.99 -26.65
C GLU A 14 2.13 -39.87 -25.64
N LEU A 15 2.39 -38.62 -26.06
CA LEU A 15 2.21 -37.47 -25.19
C LEU A 15 0.74 -37.33 -24.78
N GLY A 16 -0.20 -37.60 -25.70
CA GLY A 16 -1.63 -37.57 -25.41
C GLY A 16 -2.05 -38.57 -24.35
N TRP A 17 -1.46 -39.76 -24.35
CA TRP A 17 -1.69 -40.74 -23.28
C TRP A 17 -1.20 -40.22 -21.92
N ILE A 18 0.05 -39.71 -21.85
CA ILE A 18 0.63 -39.14 -20.62
C ILE A 18 -0.21 -37.96 -20.10
N LEU A 19 -0.70 -37.08 -20.98
CA LEU A 19 -1.53 -35.94 -20.57
C LEU A 19 -3.00 -36.30 -20.34
N SER A 20 -3.40 -37.54 -20.65
CA SER A 20 -4.81 -37.97 -20.74
C SER A 20 -5.63 -37.01 -21.63
N LYS A 21 -5.12 -36.77 -22.85
CA LYS A 21 -5.71 -35.92 -23.89
C LYS A 21 -5.70 -36.66 -25.22
N HIS A 22 -6.87 -36.86 -25.80
CA HIS A 22 -6.97 -37.53 -27.10
C HIS A 22 -6.34 -36.64 -28.19
N PRO A 23 -5.45 -37.18 -29.05
CA PRO A 23 -4.79 -36.43 -30.11
C PRO A 23 -5.75 -35.61 -30.97
N ASP A 24 -6.89 -36.15 -31.37
CA ASP A 24 -7.83 -35.45 -32.26
C ASP A 24 -8.87 -34.58 -31.55
N SER A 25 -8.78 -34.43 -30.22
CA SER A 25 -9.78 -33.71 -29.44
C SER A 25 -9.31 -32.32 -29.02
N THR A 26 -10.21 -31.35 -29.12
CA THR A 26 -10.15 -30.12 -28.33
C THR A 26 -10.87 -30.34 -27.01
N PHE A 27 -10.30 -29.87 -25.91
CA PHE A 27 -10.91 -29.93 -24.58
C PHE A 27 -11.40 -28.55 -24.16
N SER A 28 -12.64 -28.48 -23.66
CA SER A 28 -13.18 -27.27 -23.02
C SER A 28 -13.87 -27.68 -21.73
N LYS A 29 -13.58 -26.97 -20.64
CA LYS A 29 -14.19 -27.24 -19.33
C LYS A 29 -14.29 -25.98 -18.51
N ASP A 30 -15.45 -25.78 -17.89
CA ASP A 30 -15.62 -24.66 -16.97
C ASP A 30 -14.91 -24.92 -15.64
N PHE A 31 -14.44 -23.84 -15.02
CA PHE A 31 -13.89 -23.82 -13.67
C PHE A 31 -14.44 -22.60 -12.93
N THR A 32 -14.11 -22.47 -11.65
CA THR A 32 -14.70 -21.46 -10.75
C THR A 32 -14.65 -20.03 -11.29
N TRP A 33 -13.64 -19.68 -12.09
CA TRP A 33 -13.38 -18.31 -12.55
C TRP A 33 -13.48 -18.12 -14.05
N GLY A 34 -14.01 -19.09 -14.80
CA GLY A 34 -14.18 -18.97 -16.26
C GLY A 34 -14.10 -20.32 -16.97
N THR A 35 -13.60 -20.29 -18.20
CA THR A 35 -13.49 -21.47 -19.05
C THR A 35 -12.03 -21.77 -19.37
N LEU A 36 -11.66 -23.04 -19.27
CA LEU A 36 -10.37 -23.58 -19.63
C LEU A 36 -10.50 -24.28 -20.99
N ARG A 37 -9.60 -23.97 -21.92
CA ARG A 37 -9.52 -24.61 -23.23
C ARG A 37 -8.17 -25.28 -23.41
N GLY A 38 -8.15 -26.42 -24.07
CA GLY A 38 -6.94 -27.15 -24.41
C GLY A 38 -7.02 -27.68 -25.83
N HIS A 39 -5.94 -27.59 -26.57
CA HIS A 39 -5.85 -28.07 -27.95
C HIS A 39 -4.42 -28.47 -28.28
N TRP A 40 -4.29 -29.34 -29.27
CA TRP A 40 -3.02 -29.66 -29.88
C TRP A 40 -2.70 -28.63 -30.96
N GLU A 41 -1.46 -28.19 -31.00
CA GLU A 41 -0.97 -27.35 -32.09
C GLU A 41 -0.45 -28.20 -33.25
N GLU A 42 -0.44 -27.62 -34.45
CA GLU A 42 0.24 -28.21 -35.59
C GLU A 42 1.76 -28.19 -35.34
N GLY A 43 2.43 -29.33 -35.55
CA GLY A 43 3.84 -29.51 -35.23
C GLY A 43 4.42 -30.73 -35.92
N THR A 44 5.69 -31.02 -35.66
CA THR A 44 6.36 -32.19 -36.23
C THR A 44 5.86 -33.48 -35.57
N PRO A 45 5.81 -34.61 -36.30
CA PRO A 45 5.32 -35.88 -35.74
C PRO A 45 6.02 -36.36 -34.45
N HIS A 46 7.24 -35.89 -34.21
CA HIS A 46 8.12 -36.29 -33.10
C HIS A 46 8.48 -35.14 -32.14
N SER A 47 7.79 -33.99 -32.21
CA SER A 47 7.86 -32.93 -31.20
C SER A 47 6.49 -32.23 -31.10
N PRO A 48 5.47 -32.92 -30.56
CA PRO A 48 4.11 -32.40 -30.45
C PRO A 48 4.03 -31.31 -29.37
N ALA A 49 3.12 -30.36 -29.58
CA ALA A 49 2.81 -29.32 -28.61
C ALA A 49 1.34 -29.36 -28.18
N TYR A 50 1.10 -29.20 -26.87
CA TYR A 50 -0.23 -29.12 -26.29
C TYR A 50 -0.40 -27.80 -25.55
N ALA A 51 -1.34 -26.98 -26.03
CA ALA A 51 -1.62 -25.66 -25.51
C ALA A 51 -2.86 -25.67 -24.63
N VAL A 52 -2.78 -24.91 -23.53
CA VAL A 52 -3.84 -24.69 -22.56
C VAL A 52 -4.00 -23.19 -22.35
N SER A 53 -5.24 -22.72 -22.37
CA SER A 53 -5.57 -21.32 -22.11
C SER A 53 -6.77 -21.16 -21.20
N THR A 54 -6.80 -20.05 -20.48
CA THR A 54 -7.92 -19.68 -19.61
C THR A 54 -8.56 -18.39 -20.10
N ASP A 55 -9.87 -18.42 -20.24
CA ASP A 55 -10.71 -17.22 -20.42
C ASP A 55 -11.49 -16.99 -19.12
N CYS A 56 -11.09 -15.96 -18.36
CA CYS A 56 -11.69 -15.69 -17.06
C CYS A 56 -12.96 -14.85 -17.18
N ASP A 57 -14.02 -15.23 -16.45
CA ASP A 57 -15.24 -14.42 -16.31
C ASP A 57 -14.92 -13.16 -15.52
N SER A 58 -14.63 -12.08 -16.25
CA SER A 58 -14.27 -10.80 -15.68
C SER A 58 -15.42 -10.21 -14.84
N LEU A 59 -16.68 -10.40 -15.24
CA LEU A 59 -17.83 -9.87 -14.49
C LEU A 59 -18.07 -10.66 -13.19
N GLY A 60 -17.93 -11.98 -13.25
CA GLY A 60 -17.95 -12.85 -12.07
C GLY A 60 -16.83 -12.51 -11.08
N PHE A 61 -15.61 -12.30 -11.58
CA PHE A 61 -14.47 -11.86 -10.80
C PHE A 61 -14.76 -10.51 -10.10
N LEU A 62 -15.25 -9.51 -10.83
CA LEU A 62 -15.63 -8.21 -10.27
C LEU A 62 -16.65 -8.33 -9.14
N LYS A 63 -17.70 -9.13 -9.35
CA LYS A 63 -18.73 -9.38 -8.32
C LYS A 63 -18.13 -10.02 -7.07
N ALA A 64 -17.22 -10.98 -7.22
CA ALA A 64 -16.55 -11.61 -6.09
C ALA A 64 -15.64 -10.63 -5.34
N MET A 65 -14.89 -9.78 -6.04
CA MET A 65 -14.02 -8.80 -5.39
C MET A 65 -14.81 -7.75 -4.61
N ARG A 66 -15.94 -7.29 -5.15
CA ARG A 66 -16.86 -6.40 -4.43
C ARG A 66 -17.36 -7.02 -3.12
N LYS A 67 -17.72 -8.31 -3.13
CA LYS A 67 -18.11 -9.03 -1.90
C LYS A 67 -16.97 -9.10 -0.87
N LEU A 68 -15.72 -9.13 -1.33
CA LEU A 68 -14.53 -9.10 -0.48
C LEU A 68 -14.07 -7.68 -0.10
N ASN A 69 -14.81 -6.64 -0.51
CA ASN A 69 -14.46 -5.24 -0.35
C ASN A 69 -13.06 -4.89 -0.91
N LYS A 70 -12.68 -5.53 -2.02
CA LYS A 70 -11.44 -5.25 -2.76
C LYS A 70 -11.73 -4.37 -3.98
N ALA A 71 -10.85 -3.40 -4.24
CA ALA A 71 -10.88 -2.63 -5.48
C ALA A 71 -10.75 -3.59 -6.67
N SER A 72 -11.57 -3.40 -7.71
CA SER A 72 -11.78 -4.49 -8.68
C SER A 72 -11.90 -4.11 -10.15
N TYR A 73 -12.13 -2.84 -10.51
CA TYR A 73 -12.55 -2.46 -11.87
C TYR A 73 -11.70 -3.03 -13.00
N VAL A 74 -10.37 -3.09 -12.83
CA VAL A 74 -9.42 -3.69 -13.77
C VAL A 74 -8.40 -4.50 -12.97
N SER A 75 -8.04 -5.70 -13.44
CA SER A 75 -7.09 -6.58 -12.73
C SER A 75 -6.26 -7.40 -13.70
N SER A 76 -4.98 -7.58 -13.40
CA SER A 76 -4.11 -8.46 -14.19
C SER A 76 -4.41 -9.93 -13.94
N LEU A 77 -5.06 -10.28 -12.82
CA LEU A 77 -5.32 -11.66 -12.41
C LEU A 77 -6.23 -12.43 -13.37
N VAL A 78 -7.04 -11.74 -14.18
CA VAL A 78 -7.91 -12.38 -15.18
C VAL A 78 -7.13 -12.88 -16.40
N SER A 79 -5.95 -12.31 -16.67
CA SER A 79 -5.13 -12.61 -17.85
C SER A 79 -3.77 -13.21 -17.50
N ALA A 80 -3.21 -12.92 -16.33
CA ALA A 80 -1.87 -13.33 -15.92
C ALA A 80 -1.80 -14.74 -15.31
N VAL A 81 -0.58 -15.26 -15.18
CA VAL A 81 -0.29 -16.43 -14.35
C VAL A 81 -0.47 -16.06 -12.89
N CYS A 82 -1.44 -16.71 -12.24
CA CYS A 82 -1.80 -16.46 -10.85
C CYS A 82 -2.51 -17.69 -10.24
N PRO A 83 -2.81 -17.71 -8.94
CA PRO A 83 -3.47 -18.87 -8.32
C PRO A 83 -4.84 -19.24 -8.92
N LEU A 84 -5.52 -18.30 -9.60
CA LEU A 84 -6.78 -18.57 -10.31
C LEU A 84 -6.51 -19.39 -11.58
N SER A 85 -5.63 -18.90 -12.45
CA SER A 85 -5.30 -19.58 -13.71
C SER A 85 -4.52 -20.88 -13.47
N LEU A 86 -3.68 -20.95 -12.43
CA LEU A 86 -3.02 -22.18 -12.01
C LEU A 86 -4.02 -23.25 -11.52
N SER A 87 -5.15 -22.88 -10.92
CA SER A 87 -6.18 -23.86 -10.58
C SER A 87 -6.78 -24.54 -11.82
N ALA A 88 -6.88 -23.80 -12.93
CA ALA A 88 -7.30 -24.32 -14.22
C ALA A 88 -6.21 -25.21 -14.83
N LEU A 89 -4.93 -24.82 -14.75
CA LEU A 89 -3.80 -25.64 -15.19
C LEU A 89 -3.75 -27.00 -14.46
N ARG A 90 -3.94 -27.00 -13.13
CA ARG A 90 -4.05 -28.22 -12.33
C ARG A 90 -5.20 -29.12 -12.78
N LYS A 91 -6.31 -28.52 -13.21
CA LYS A 91 -7.48 -29.24 -13.75
C LYS A 91 -7.23 -29.78 -15.15
N ALA A 92 -6.45 -29.08 -15.99
CA ALA A 92 -6.08 -29.53 -17.33
C ALA A 92 -5.19 -30.78 -17.26
N PHE A 93 -4.21 -30.77 -16.35
CA PHE A 93 -3.16 -31.79 -16.24
C PHE A 93 -3.28 -32.64 -14.98
N SER A 94 -4.50 -32.85 -14.46
CA SER A 94 -4.69 -33.48 -13.15
C SER A 94 -4.03 -34.85 -13.04
N SER A 95 -4.22 -35.71 -14.05
CA SER A 95 -3.65 -37.07 -14.08
C SER A 95 -2.14 -37.09 -14.18
N ALA A 96 -1.55 -36.22 -15.02
CA ALA A 96 -0.10 -36.10 -15.15
C ALA A 96 0.54 -35.52 -13.89
N LEU A 97 -0.06 -34.49 -13.28
CA LEU A 97 0.44 -33.89 -12.04
C LEU A 97 0.38 -34.87 -10.86
N SER A 98 -0.73 -35.59 -10.71
CA SER A 98 -0.87 -36.56 -9.61
C SER A 98 -0.28 -37.93 -9.90
N GLU A 99 0.26 -38.14 -11.11
CA GLU A 99 0.70 -39.46 -11.62
C GLU A 99 -0.36 -40.56 -11.42
N ASN A 100 -1.63 -40.20 -11.63
CA ASN A 100 -2.76 -41.13 -11.47
C ASN A 100 -3.33 -41.45 -12.86
N PHE A 101 -2.79 -42.51 -13.46
CA PHE A 101 -3.15 -43.02 -14.77
C PHE A 101 -4.12 -44.20 -14.63
N LYS A 102 -5.06 -44.35 -15.57
CA LYS A 102 -6.09 -45.40 -15.53
C LYS A 102 -5.59 -46.78 -15.97
N ASP A 103 -4.37 -46.87 -16.49
CA ASP A 103 -3.82 -48.03 -17.19
C ASP A 103 -2.40 -48.31 -16.67
N GLU A 104 -1.99 -49.58 -16.64
CA GLU A 104 -0.75 -50.08 -16.00
C GLU A 104 0.52 -49.82 -16.84
N SER A 105 0.40 -49.16 -18.00
CA SER A 105 1.54 -48.81 -18.85
C SER A 105 2.57 -47.96 -18.10
N THR A 106 3.84 -48.37 -18.18
CA THR A 106 5.00 -47.70 -17.56
C THR A 106 5.52 -46.50 -18.36
N ARG A 107 4.92 -46.16 -19.51
CA ARG A 107 5.41 -45.06 -20.39
C ARG A 107 5.45 -43.68 -19.73
N HIS A 108 4.69 -43.46 -18.66
CA HIS A 108 4.77 -42.22 -17.89
C HIS A 108 6.09 -42.07 -17.11
N LEU A 109 6.90 -43.13 -17.04
CA LEU A 109 8.24 -43.15 -16.44
C LEU A 109 9.34 -42.81 -17.46
N ASP A 110 9.02 -42.74 -18.75
CA ASP A 110 9.97 -42.37 -19.79
C ASP A 110 10.41 -40.90 -19.60
N THR A 111 11.67 -40.61 -19.88
CA THR A 111 12.26 -39.28 -19.68
C THR A 111 12.52 -38.58 -21.00
N PHE A 112 12.25 -37.28 -21.03
CA PHE A 112 12.30 -36.45 -22.24
C PHE A 112 12.89 -35.08 -21.94
N ILE A 113 13.43 -34.43 -22.97
CA ILE A 113 13.68 -32.99 -22.92
C ILE A 113 12.33 -32.28 -23.08
N CYS A 114 11.87 -31.70 -21.98
CA CYS A 114 10.61 -30.98 -21.91
C CYS A 114 10.83 -29.48 -21.96
N SER A 115 9.94 -28.76 -22.64
CA SER A 115 9.87 -27.31 -22.54
C SER A 115 8.43 -26.82 -22.49
N ALA A 116 8.21 -25.64 -21.92
CA ALA A 116 6.91 -24.99 -21.94
C ALA A 116 7.05 -23.49 -22.17
N VAL A 117 6.10 -22.89 -22.87
CA VAL A 117 5.93 -21.44 -22.89
C VAL A 117 4.77 -21.09 -21.98
N VAL A 118 4.98 -20.16 -21.05
CA VAL A 118 3.96 -19.77 -20.07
C VAL A 118 3.95 -18.27 -19.85
N GLY A 119 2.74 -17.70 -19.78
CA GLY A 119 2.57 -16.29 -19.49
C GLY A 119 1.14 -15.79 -19.60
N PRO A 120 0.96 -14.46 -19.51
CA PRO A 120 1.96 -13.48 -19.08
C PRO A 120 2.16 -13.47 -17.55
N TRP A 121 3.37 -13.13 -17.12
CA TRP A 121 3.74 -12.93 -15.73
C TRP A 121 3.81 -11.44 -15.39
N VAL A 122 3.29 -11.07 -14.22
CA VAL A 122 3.40 -9.69 -13.67
C VAL A 122 4.54 -9.54 -12.66
N THR A 123 5.23 -10.65 -12.37
CA THR A 123 6.34 -10.69 -11.43
C THR A 123 7.64 -10.26 -12.12
N LYS A 124 8.57 -9.65 -11.38
CA LYS A 124 9.89 -9.27 -11.91
C LYS A 124 10.65 -10.49 -12.43
N GLN A 125 11.36 -10.30 -13.54
CA GLN A 125 12.18 -11.32 -14.20
C GLN A 125 13.11 -12.06 -13.23
N SER A 126 13.94 -11.34 -12.48
CA SER A 126 14.88 -11.95 -11.53
C SER A 126 14.22 -12.85 -10.48
N THR A 127 12.97 -12.55 -10.09
CA THR A 127 12.22 -13.40 -9.16
C THR A 127 11.66 -14.63 -9.86
N ILE A 128 11.26 -14.52 -11.12
CA ILE A 128 10.80 -15.66 -11.94
C ILE A 128 11.98 -16.62 -12.15
N GLU A 129 13.10 -16.10 -12.63
CA GLU A 129 14.36 -16.82 -12.84
C GLU A 129 14.76 -17.56 -11.57
N PHE A 130 14.86 -16.84 -10.44
CA PHE A 130 15.18 -17.43 -9.14
C PHE A 130 14.27 -18.61 -8.76
N PHE A 131 12.94 -18.46 -8.81
CA PHE A 131 12.04 -19.55 -8.39
C PHE A 131 12.05 -20.74 -9.37
N MET A 132 12.23 -20.50 -10.67
CA MET A 132 12.30 -21.56 -11.67
C MET A 132 13.63 -22.32 -11.60
N GLU A 133 14.75 -21.61 -11.51
CA GLU A 133 16.09 -22.19 -11.41
C GLU A 133 16.26 -23.00 -10.12
N SER A 134 15.66 -22.55 -9.01
CA SER A 134 15.63 -23.31 -7.76
C SER A 134 14.91 -24.66 -7.89
N MET A 135 14.05 -24.84 -8.92
CA MET A 135 13.41 -26.10 -9.28
C MET A 135 14.11 -26.84 -10.44
N GLY A 136 15.30 -26.38 -10.85
CA GLY A 136 16.07 -26.93 -11.96
C GLY A 136 15.45 -26.65 -13.34
N ILE A 137 14.69 -25.57 -13.47
CA ILE A 137 14.11 -25.11 -14.73
C ILE A 137 14.89 -23.90 -15.22
N GLU A 138 15.41 -23.98 -16.44
CA GLU A 138 15.96 -22.84 -17.14
C GLU A 138 14.86 -21.96 -17.69
N THR A 139 15.11 -20.65 -17.67
CA THR A 139 14.18 -19.64 -18.14
C THR A 139 14.80 -18.88 -19.31
N THR A 140 14.00 -18.60 -20.33
CA THR A 140 14.39 -17.73 -21.44
C THR A 140 13.22 -16.81 -21.75
N ALA A 141 13.43 -15.50 -21.67
CA ALA A 141 12.40 -14.54 -22.02
C ALA A 141 12.10 -14.61 -23.53
N ILE A 142 10.83 -14.77 -23.88
CA ILE A 142 10.34 -14.68 -25.27
C ILE A 142 9.93 -13.25 -25.59
N GLN A 143 9.41 -12.55 -24.59
CA GLN A 143 9.01 -11.15 -24.69
C GLN A 143 9.39 -10.44 -23.40
N GLU A 144 10.31 -9.48 -23.50
CA GLU A 144 10.73 -8.62 -22.40
C GLU A 144 9.96 -7.30 -22.45
N THR A 145 8.82 -7.26 -21.77
CA THR A 145 8.11 -6.01 -21.46
C THR A 145 7.89 -5.92 -19.95
N LYS A 146 7.06 -4.97 -19.46
CA LYS A 146 6.62 -4.94 -18.06
C LYS A 146 5.86 -6.21 -17.63
N VAL A 147 5.38 -7.00 -18.59
CA VAL A 147 4.84 -8.34 -18.38
C VAL A 147 5.67 -9.34 -19.19
N GLY A 148 6.03 -10.47 -18.58
CA GLY A 148 6.94 -11.41 -19.20
C GLY A 148 6.25 -12.66 -19.75
N ILE A 149 6.68 -13.13 -20.91
CA ILE A 149 6.40 -14.48 -21.41
C ILE A 149 7.73 -15.23 -21.42
N TYR A 150 7.76 -16.41 -20.82
CA TYR A 150 8.99 -17.19 -20.68
C TYR A 150 8.83 -18.57 -21.30
N LYS A 151 9.88 -18.99 -22.00
CA LYS A 151 10.16 -20.39 -22.28
C LYS A 151 10.86 -20.97 -21.04
N LEU A 152 10.34 -22.10 -20.58
CA LEU A 152 10.84 -22.90 -19.48
C LEU A 152 11.36 -24.20 -20.06
N SER A 153 12.57 -24.63 -19.70
CA SER A 153 13.16 -25.87 -20.20
C SER A 153 14.03 -26.55 -19.14
N VAL A 154 14.36 -27.82 -19.39
CA VAL A 154 15.27 -28.60 -18.56
C VAL A 154 16.49 -29.03 -19.37
N ARG A 155 17.67 -29.12 -18.72
CA ARG A 155 18.92 -29.58 -19.35
C ARG A 155 18.99 -31.08 -19.53
N SER A 156 18.43 -31.80 -18.58
CA SER A 156 18.48 -33.26 -18.52
C SER A 156 17.09 -33.83 -18.76
N PRO A 157 16.98 -34.99 -19.44
CA PRO A 157 15.71 -35.68 -19.59
C PRO A 157 15.09 -35.98 -18.22
N ILE A 158 13.81 -35.62 -18.06
CA ILE A 158 12.98 -35.97 -16.90
C ILE A 158 11.61 -36.42 -17.39
N THR A 159 10.80 -37.02 -16.51
CA THR A 159 9.44 -37.39 -16.90
C THR A 159 8.60 -36.14 -17.18
N VAL A 160 7.63 -36.24 -18.08
CA VAL A 160 6.68 -35.14 -18.37
C VAL A 160 5.92 -34.74 -17.10
N SER A 161 5.57 -35.70 -16.24
CA SER A 161 4.91 -35.46 -14.95
C SER A 161 5.78 -34.62 -14.02
N GLU A 162 7.05 -34.97 -13.88
CA GLU A 162 8.00 -34.22 -13.05
C GLU A 162 8.22 -32.80 -13.58
N PHE A 163 8.34 -32.63 -14.90
CA PHE A 163 8.45 -31.30 -15.52
C PHE A 163 7.23 -30.43 -15.18
N LEU A 164 6.01 -30.97 -15.36
CA LEU A 164 4.78 -30.26 -15.03
C LEU A 164 4.67 -29.95 -13.53
N GLN A 165 5.10 -30.87 -12.65
CA GLN A 165 5.12 -30.65 -11.20
C GLN A 165 6.09 -29.52 -10.83
N ARG A 166 7.34 -29.53 -11.33
CA ARG A 166 8.33 -28.49 -11.08
C ARG A 166 7.83 -27.11 -11.50
N VAL A 167 7.30 -27.00 -12.73
CA VAL A 167 6.75 -25.74 -13.24
C VAL A 167 5.55 -25.29 -12.41
N PHE A 168 4.63 -26.20 -12.08
CA PHE A 168 3.44 -25.87 -11.28
C PHE A 168 3.80 -25.41 -9.87
N VAL A 169 4.67 -26.13 -9.17
CA VAL A 169 5.12 -25.81 -7.81
C VAL A 169 5.83 -24.46 -7.78
N ALA A 170 6.80 -24.22 -8.68
CA ALA A 170 7.46 -22.93 -8.82
C ALA A 170 6.44 -21.80 -9.03
N SER A 171 5.49 -22.00 -9.96
CA SER A 171 4.46 -21.02 -10.29
C SER A 171 3.55 -20.68 -9.11
N VAL A 172 3.17 -21.67 -8.30
CA VAL A 172 2.30 -21.42 -7.13
C VAL A 172 3.07 -20.70 -6.03
N LEU A 173 4.32 -21.08 -5.74
CA LEU A 173 5.16 -20.41 -4.74
C LEU A 173 5.40 -18.95 -5.13
N LEU A 174 5.80 -18.73 -6.38
CA LEU A 174 6.05 -17.41 -6.97
C LEU A 174 4.83 -16.48 -6.89
N THR A 175 3.61 -17.03 -7.05
CA THR A 175 2.37 -16.23 -7.12
C THR A 175 1.59 -16.19 -5.81
N LYS A 176 2.20 -16.57 -4.68
CA LYS A 176 1.57 -16.59 -3.35
C LYS A 176 0.84 -15.30 -2.98
N ASN A 177 1.45 -14.16 -3.25
CA ASN A 177 0.90 -12.86 -2.88
C ASN A 177 -0.22 -12.37 -3.81
N LEU A 178 -0.50 -13.10 -4.90
CA LEU A 178 -1.58 -12.80 -5.86
C LEU A 178 -2.88 -13.54 -5.51
N HIS A 179 -2.96 -14.17 -4.33
CA HIS A 179 -4.14 -14.94 -3.92
C HIS A 179 -5.33 -14.04 -3.57
N VAL A 180 -6.52 -14.47 -3.99
CA VAL A 180 -7.73 -13.65 -3.93
C VAL A 180 -8.74 -14.13 -2.88
N GLY A 181 -8.57 -15.34 -2.32
CA GLY A 181 -9.43 -15.97 -1.32
C GLY A 181 -9.06 -15.70 0.14
N ARG A 182 -9.77 -16.37 1.06
CA ARG A 182 -9.50 -16.30 2.51
C ARG A 182 -8.22 -17.06 2.84
N LYS A 183 -7.51 -16.64 3.89
CA LYS A 183 -6.21 -17.23 4.29
C LYS A 183 -6.21 -18.76 4.35
N ASN A 184 -7.30 -19.37 4.84
CA ASN A 184 -7.43 -20.82 5.01
C ASN A 184 -7.49 -21.60 3.68
N GLU A 185 -7.89 -20.95 2.56
CA GLU A 185 -7.87 -21.59 1.23
C GLU A 185 -6.44 -21.75 0.67
N TRP A 186 -5.49 -21.00 1.22
CA TRP A 186 -4.08 -21.08 0.85
C TRP A 186 -3.40 -22.27 1.55
N ASP A 187 -3.78 -22.58 2.78
CA ASP A 187 -3.18 -23.67 3.58
C ASP A 187 -3.49 -25.04 2.95
N SER A 188 -4.73 -25.28 2.49
CA SER A 188 -5.07 -26.52 1.75
C SER A 188 -4.34 -26.65 0.40
N LYS A 189 -3.87 -25.54 -0.18
CA LYS A 189 -3.03 -25.59 -1.39
C LYS A 189 -1.59 -26.01 -1.06
N MET A 190 -1.10 -25.74 0.14
CA MET A 190 0.26 -26.12 0.56
C MET A 190 0.44 -27.62 0.71
N GLU A 191 -0.54 -28.33 1.28
CA GLU A 191 -0.52 -29.80 1.34
C GLU A 191 -0.47 -30.42 -0.06
N ALA A 192 -1.26 -29.87 -0.99
CA ALA A 192 -1.25 -30.29 -2.37
C ALA A 192 0.08 -29.97 -3.09
N ILE A 193 0.77 -28.90 -2.72
CA ILE A 193 2.09 -28.55 -3.27
C ILE A 193 3.14 -29.55 -2.76
N ALA A 194 3.19 -29.79 -1.45
CA ALA A 194 4.14 -30.72 -0.85
C ALA A 194 4.01 -32.13 -1.44
N ALA A 195 2.78 -32.58 -1.71
CA ALA A 195 2.53 -33.86 -2.37
C ALA A 195 3.16 -33.93 -3.77
N LEU A 196 3.15 -32.82 -4.52
CA LEU A 196 3.68 -32.75 -5.90
C LEU A 196 5.20 -32.59 -5.97
N SER A 197 5.85 -32.10 -4.91
CA SER A 197 7.30 -31.89 -4.87
C SER A 197 8.07 -33.00 -4.15
N SER A 198 7.41 -33.79 -3.30
CA SER A 198 8.07 -34.76 -2.40
C SER A 198 8.99 -35.79 -3.07
N LYS A 199 8.77 -36.13 -4.34
CA LYS A 199 9.55 -37.15 -5.07
C LYS A 199 10.88 -36.67 -5.64
N TRP A 200 10.98 -35.38 -5.97
CA TRP A 200 12.13 -34.82 -6.71
C TRP A 200 12.82 -33.67 -5.99
N ILE A 201 12.19 -33.09 -4.95
CA ILE A 201 12.78 -32.00 -4.20
C ILE A 201 13.74 -32.54 -3.14
N ASP A 202 15.01 -32.17 -3.23
CA ASP A 202 16.00 -32.49 -2.21
C ASP A 202 15.89 -31.50 -1.03
N ARG A 203 15.86 -32.02 0.20
CA ARG A 203 15.61 -31.22 1.40
C ARG A 203 16.71 -30.19 1.65
N ASP A 204 17.97 -30.58 1.52
CA ASP A 204 19.12 -29.73 1.83
C ASP A 204 19.35 -28.68 0.72
N SER A 205 19.12 -29.07 -0.54
CA SER A 205 19.14 -28.16 -1.68
C SER A 205 17.97 -27.16 -1.67
N CYS A 206 16.80 -27.54 -1.15
CA CYS A 206 15.61 -26.69 -1.12
C CYS A 206 15.78 -25.49 -0.18
N PHE A 207 16.26 -25.70 1.06
CA PHE A 207 16.47 -24.61 2.02
C PHE A 207 17.62 -23.67 1.66
N SER A 208 18.62 -24.15 0.91
CA SER A 208 19.73 -23.32 0.42
C SER A 208 19.33 -22.47 -0.79
N LYS A 209 18.36 -22.92 -1.60
CA LYS A 209 17.93 -22.26 -2.84
C LYS A 209 16.62 -21.48 -2.76
N LEU A 210 15.85 -21.62 -1.68
CA LEU A 210 14.56 -20.95 -1.51
C LEU A 210 14.48 -20.22 -0.16
N PRO A 211 13.71 -19.12 -0.08
CA PRO A 211 13.37 -18.52 1.21
C PRO A 211 12.74 -19.57 2.15
N PRO A 212 13.00 -19.51 3.48
CA PRO A 212 12.56 -20.55 4.42
C PRO A 212 11.07 -20.90 4.33
N TRP A 213 10.19 -19.90 4.17
CA TRP A 213 8.75 -20.12 4.02
C TRP A 213 8.38 -20.92 2.75
N ALA A 214 9.15 -20.74 1.67
CA ALA A 214 8.91 -21.42 0.39
C ALA A 214 9.47 -22.84 0.42
N ALA A 215 10.63 -23.02 1.07
CA ALA A 215 11.19 -24.34 1.34
C ALA A 215 10.27 -25.16 2.25
N GLU A 216 9.77 -24.58 3.34
CA GLU A 216 8.79 -25.21 4.24
C GLU A 216 7.51 -25.62 3.51
N ALA A 217 6.99 -24.75 2.64
CA ALA A 217 5.83 -25.02 1.80
C ALA A 217 6.07 -26.21 0.86
N ALA A 218 7.19 -26.22 0.14
CA ALA A 218 7.54 -27.27 -0.81
C ALA A 218 7.87 -28.61 -0.13
N LEU A 219 8.32 -28.58 1.13
CA LEU A 219 8.62 -29.78 1.92
C LEU A 219 7.46 -30.22 2.81
N GLY A 220 6.35 -29.47 2.85
CA GLY A 220 5.21 -29.78 3.72
C GLY A 220 5.50 -29.62 5.22
N LEU A 221 6.47 -28.77 5.59
CA LEU A 221 6.94 -28.56 6.96
C LEU A 221 6.15 -27.48 7.73
N HIS A 222 5.04 -26.97 7.18
CA HIS A 222 4.25 -25.95 7.85
C HIS A 222 3.71 -26.44 9.20
N PRO A 223 3.82 -25.64 10.28
CA PRO A 223 3.17 -25.95 11.53
C PRO A 223 1.66 -25.89 11.31
N ILE A 224 1.03 -27.06 11.27
CA ILE A 224 -0.42 -27.22 11.24
C ILE A 224 -0.98 -26.42 12.42
N GLY A 225 -1.86 -25.46 12.12
CA GLY A 225 -2.69 -24.84 13.14
C GLY A 225 -3.57 -25.91 13.77
N LYS A 226 -3.14 -26.47 14.90
CA LYS A 226 -4.01 -27.20 15.83
C LYS A 226 -4.48 -26.22 16.91
N ASP A 227 -5.58 -25.54 16.63
CA ASP A 227 -6.57 -25.28 17.67
C ASP A 227 -7.51 -26.49 17.67
N GLU A 228 -7.33 -27.40 18.63
CA GLU A 228 -8.43 -27.93 19.46
C GLU A 228 -7.88 -28.97 20.45
N SER A 229 -8.38 -28.83 21.67
CA SER A 229 -8.19 -29.66 22.85
C SER A 229 -8.43 -31.15 22.61
N THR A 230 -7.45 -31.98 22.93
CA THR A 230 -7.68 -33.27 23.62
C THR A 230 -6.41 -33.68 24.35
N GLY A 231 -6.52 -33.91 25.66
CA GLY A 231 -5.43 -34.39 26.50
C GLY A 231 -4.94 -35.77 26.08
N GLY A 232 -3.64 -35.98 26.26
CA GLY A 232 -2.99 -37.26 25.95
C GLY A 232 -1.49 -37.15 26.11
N ASN A 233 -1.01 -37.37 27.33
CA ASN A 233 0.38 -37.38 27.74
C ASN A 233 1.22 -38.35 26.88
N LYS A 234 2.17 -37.83 26.09
CA LYS A 234 3.31 -38.60 25.57
C LYS A 234 4.58 -37.75 25.65
N GLN A 235 5.52 -38.24 26.46
CA GLN A 235 6.86 -37.70 26.68
C GLN A 235 7.56 -37.39 25.35
N LYS A 236 8.01 -36.15 25.20
CA LYS A 236 9.03 -35.77 24.21
C LYS A 236 10.40 -36.15 24.76
N SER A 237 11.13 -36.99 24.05
CA SER A 237 12.58 -37.10 24.16
C SER A 237 13.25 -35.87 23.54
N PRO A 238 14.40 -35.40 24.07
CA PRO A 238 15.02 -34.16 23.63
C PRO A 238 15.84 -34.41 22.37
N ILE A 239 15.49 -33.73 21.27
CA ILE A 239 16.40 -33.52 20.14
C ILE A 239 16.91 -32.08 20.30
N SER A 240 18.23 -31.94 20.40
CA SER A 240 18.94 -30.67 20.55
C SER A 240 18.64 -29.73 19.37
N HIS A 241 18.12 -28.54 19.69
CA HIS A 241 17.95 -27.42 18.76
C HIS A 241 19.26 -26.63 18.69
N ASP A 242 20.03 -26.78 17.61
CA ASP A 242 20.89 -25.69 17.17
C ASP A 242 20.02 -24.72 16.36
N ALA A 243 19.79 -23.53 16.92
CA ALA A 243 18.83 -22.55 16.43
C ALA A 243 19.35 -21.80 15.19
N LEU A 244 18.48 -21.62 14.19
CA LEU A 244 18.69 -20.68 13.08
C LEU A 244 18.97 -19.25 13.62
N PRO A 245 19.86 -18.46 12.98
CA PRO A 245 20.17 -17.11 13.45
C PRO A 245 18.95 -16.18 13.31
N LEU A 246 18.61 -15.47 14.41
CA LEU A 246 17.52 -14.51 14.45
C LEU A 246 17.72 -13.35 13.45
N SER A 247 16.63 -12.88 12.83
CA SER A 247 16.65 -11.66 12.01
C SER A 247 16.91 -10.40 12.86
N LEU A 248 17.38 -9.30 12.24
CA LEU A 248 17.67 -8.03 12.93
C LEU A 248 16.49 -7.51 13.75
N HIS A 249 15.29 -7.53 13.18
CA HIS A 249 14.06 -7.13 13.86
C HIS A 249 13.76 -8.04 15.07
N GLN A 250 13.95 -9.36 14.94
CA GLN A 250 13.77 -10.30 16.05
C GLN A 250 14.80 -10.09 17.17
N ARG A 251 16.07 -9.84 16.82
CA ARG A 251 17.14 -9.53 17.79
C ARG A 251 16.82 -8.26 18.57
N ARG A 252 16.32 -7.22 17.89
CA ARG A 252 15.93 -5.96 18.52
C ARG A 252 14.80 -6.17 19.51
N HIS A 253 13.75 -6.88 19.10
CA HIS A 253 12.65 -7.22 20.00
C HIS A 253 13.11 -8.08 21.17
N GLN A 254 13.98 -9.07 20.95
CA GLN A 254 14.50 -9.91 22.00
C GLN A 254 15.27 -9.09 23.04
N TRP A 255 16.13 -8.17 22.58
CA TRP A 255 16.85 -7.29 23.50
C TRP A 255 15.93 -6.37 24.31
N ILE A 256 14.90 -5.80 23.67
CA ILE A 256 13.89 -4.99 24.37
C ILE A 256 13.21 -5.86 25.43
N ILE A 257 12.80 -7.09 25.08
CA ILE A 257 12.18 -8.03 26.02
C ILE A 257 13.13 -8.34 27.17
N ASP A 258 14.39 -8.68 26.92
CA ASP A 258 15.37 -9.02 27.95
C ASP A 258 15.61 -7.84 28.91
N THR A 259 15.65 -6.62 28.36
CA THR A 259 15.77 -5.37 29.13
C THR A 259 14.54 -5.14 30.02
N VAL A 260 13.35 -5.42 29.49
CA VAL A 260 12.09 -5.31 30.23
C VAL A 260 11.98 -6.39 31.31
N VAL A 261 12.36 -7.64 31.01
CA VAL A 261 12.32 -8.78 31.94
C VAL A 261 13.16 -8.48 33.19
N LYS A 262 14.36 -7.91 33.03
CA LYS A 262 15.24 -7.52 34.15
C LYS A 262 14.58 -6.55 35.13
N ASN A 263 13.60 -5.76 34.68
CA ASN A 263 12.91 -4.74 35.48
C ASN A 263 11.39 -5.03 35.63
N SER A 264 10.96 -6.25 35.29
CA SER A 264 9.54 -6.57 35.08
C SER A 264 8.67 -6.45 36.33
N SER A 265 9.22 -6.70 37.53
CA SER A 265 8.51 -6.60 38.80
C SER A 265 8.08 -5.17 39.16
N GLU A 266 8.63 -4.15 38.50
CA GLU A 266 8.31 -2.75 38.76
C GLU A 266 7.31 -2.15 37.75
N MET A 267 6.95 -2.91 36.70
CA MET A 267 6.20 -2.39 35.56
C MET A 267 4.69 -2.52 35.74
N LYS A 268 3.98 -1.39 35.77
CA LYS A 268 2.51 -1.32 35.82
C LYS A 268 1.91 -0.77 34.53
N ASN A 269 2.56 0.21 33.90
CA ASN A 269 2.10 0.79 32.64
C ASN A 269 3.25 0.86 31.63
N VAL A 270 3.11 0.09 30.54
CA VAL A 270 4.07 0.04 29.44
C VAL A 270 3.42 0.59 28.18
N VAL A 271 4.11 1.47 27.46
CA VAL A 271 3.64 2.05 26.20
C VAL A 271 4.54 1.58 25.05
N ASP A 272 3.94 0.89 24.09
CA ASP A 272 4.56 0.50 22.81
C ASP A 272 4.08 1.49 21.74
N TYR A 273 4.87 2.52 21.47
CA TYR A 273 4.50 3.65 20.62
C TYR A 273 5.00 3.41 19.19
N GLY A 274 4.10 3.43 18.20
CA GLY A 274 4.41 2.99 16.84
C GLY A 274 4.40 1.45 16.70
N CYS A 275 3.50 0.78 17.43
CA CYS A 275 3.53 -0.68 17.57
C CYS A 275 3.22 -1.48 16.29
N ALA A 276 2.80 -0.84 15.19
CA ALA A 276 2.45 -1.44 13.91
C ALA A 276 1.48 -2.64 14.04
N GLN A 277 1.97 -3.87 13.88
CA GLN A 277 1.14 -5.08 14.03
C GLN A 277 0.94 -5.52 15.48
N GLY A 278 1.67 -4.92 16.43
CA GLY A 278 1.64 -5.26 17.84
C GLY A 278 2.49 -6.47 18.20
N THR A 279 3.48 -6.83 17.37
CA THR A 279 4.33 -8.01 17.59
C THR A 279 5.11 -7.90 18.90
N LEU A 280 5.69 -6.72 19.18
CA LEU A 280 6.42 -6.45 20.43
C LEU A 280 5.49 -6.49 21.63
N SER A 281 4.39 -5.71 21.59
CA SER A 281 3.33 -5.75 22.61
C SER A 281 2.86 -7.17 22.97
N LYS A 282 2.66 -8.05 21.98
CA LYS A 282 2.25 -9.44 22.21
C LYS A 282 3.34 -10.24 22.92
N ALA A 283 4.59 -10.05 22.53
CA ALA A 283 5.73 -10.73 23.15
C ALA A 283 5.94 -10.27 24.59
N LEU A 284 5.96 -8.95 24.83
CA LEU A 284 6.10 -8.36 26.16
C LEU A 284 5.03 -8.85 27.14
N ARG A 285 3.80 -9.09 26.66
CA ARG A 285 2.73 -9.59 27.51
C ARG A 285 3.07 -10.91 28.21
N GLY A 286 3.81 -11.81 27.56
CA GLY A 286 4.22 -13.09 28.13
C GLY A 286 5.27 -12.98 29.23
N HIS A 287 5.87 -11.80 29.42
CA HIS A 287 7.00 -11.57 30.30
C HIS A 287 6.73 -10.53 31.41
N LEU A 288 5.58 -9.86 31.37
CA LEU A 288 5.19 -8.81 32.31
C LEU A 288 4.11 -9.31 33.29
N PRO A 289 4.06 -8.79 34.54
CA PRO A 289 3.05 -9.17 35.53
C PRO A 289 1.61 -8.97 35.03
N GLU A 290 0.65 -9.83 35.42
CA GLU A 290 -0.73 -9.79 34.91
C GLU A 290 -1.42 -8.44 35.12
N GLU A 291 -1.09 -7.76 36.22
CA GLU A 291 -1.57 -6.43 36.58
C GLU A 291 -0.99 -5.30 35.72
N CYS A 292 0.11 -5.55 35.00
CA CYS A 292 0.71 -4.59 34.10
C CYS A 292 -0.23 -4.36 32.90
N THR A 293 -0.47 -3.10 32.51
CA THR A 293 -1.21 -2.77 31.29
C THR A 293 -0.24 -2.32 30.21
N ILE A 294 -0.32 -2.97 29.04
CA ILE A 294 0.45 -2.59 27.85
C ILE A 294 -0.43 -1.75 26.94
N HIS A 295 -0.02 -0.53 26.66
CA HIS A 295 -0.69 0.41 25.76
C HIS A 295 -0.01 0.34 24.38
N ALA A 296 -0.62 -0.37 23.44
CA ALA A 296 -0.15 -0.50 22.07
C ALA A 296 -0.70 0.64 21.21
N VAL A 297 0.16 1.60 20.83
CA VAL A 297 -0.22 2.85 20.16
C VAL A 297 0.24 2.86 18.71
N ASP A 298 -0.64 3.22 17.76
CA ASP A 298 -0.27 3.44 16.35
C ASP A 298 -1.29 4.36 15.67
N ALA A 299 -0.91 5.03 14.58
CA ALA A 299 -1.83 5.84 13.79
C ALA A 299 -2.85 5.00 13.01
N ILE A 300 -2.47 3.76 12.60
CA ILE A 300 -3.24 2.95 11.64
C ILE A 300 -3.85 1.70 12.29
N LYS A 301 -5.15 1.79 12.61
CA LYS A 301 -5.89 0.70 13.27
C LYS A 301 -5.86 -0.66 12.57
N SER A 302 -5.81 -0.69 11.24
CA SER A 302 -5.86 -1.93 10.46
C SER A 302 -4.59 -2.78 10.56
N LYS A 303 -3.48 -2.22 11.07
CA LYS A 303 -2.23 -2.97 11.22
C LYS A 303 -2.26 -3.90 12.43
N TYR A 304 -3.04 -3.60 13.48
CA TYR A 304 -3.08 -4.38 14.72
C TYR A 304 -3.55 -5.84 14.53
N LYS A 305 -2.72 -6.81 14.95
CA LYS A 305 -3.12 -8.23 15.11
C LYS A 305 -3.21 -8.68 16.58
N LEU A 306 -3.67 -7.77 17.43
CA LEU A 306 -3.73 -7.95 18.89
C LEU A 306 -5.15 -8.23 19.44
N SER A 307 -6.11 -8.70 18.63
CA SER A 307 -7.55 -8.66 18.96
C SER A 307 -8.03 -9.37 20.22
N ASN A 308 -7.26 -10.26 20.83
CA ASN A 308 -7.70 -11.03 22.01
C ASN A 308 -6.61 -11.18 23.08
N VAL A 309 -5.65 -10.25 23.15
CA VAL A 309 -4.55 -10.35 24.13
C VAL A 309 -4.96 -9.65 25.43
N ASN A 310 -5.17 -10.42 26.50
CA ASN A 310 -5.48 -9.88 27.83
C ASN A 310 -4.36 -8.93 28.30
N GLY A 311 -4.70 -7.87 29.04
CA GLY A 311 -3.72 -6.89 29.54
C GLY A 311 -3.04 -6.01 28.47
N VAL A 312 -3.49 -6.06 27.20
CA VAL A 312 -3.01 -5.17 26.13
C VAL A 312 -4.15 -4.27 25.66
N ARG A 313 -4.01 -2.96 25.88
CA ARG A 313 -4.94 -1.92 25.47
C ARG A 313 -4.47 -1.28 24.16
N LYS A 314 -5.31 -1.33 23.13
CA LYS A 314 -5.04 -0.73 21.82
C LYS A 314 -5.45 0.74 21.80
N ILE A 315 -4.57 1.60 21.30
CA ILE A 315 -4.82 3.03 21.20
C ILE A 315 -4.49 3.49 19.77
N GLN A 316 -5.51 3.94 19.05
CA GLN A 316 -5.29 4.66 17.80
C GLN A 316 -5.06 6.14 18.13
N ASP A 317 -3.90 6.69 17.74
CA ASP A 317 -3.56 8.10 18.01
C ASP A 317 -2.59 8.71 17.01
N ASN A 318 -2.55 10.06 16.92
CA ASN A 318 -1.47 10.72 16.20
C ASN A 318 -0.16 10.48 16.94
N LEU A 319 0.87 10.05 16.23
CA LEU A 319 2.19 9.87 16.82
C LEU A 319 2.94 11.20 17.06
N LEU A 320 2.48 12.31 16.48
CA LEU A 320 3.07 13.66 16.70
C LEU A 320 2.33 14.50 17.73
N TYR A 321 1.00 14.40 17.74
CA TYR A 321 0.12 15.21 18.57
C TYR A 321 -0.83 14.28 19.33
N PRO A 322 -0.35 13.61 20.39
CA PRO A 322 -1.03 12.52 21.08
C PRO A 322 -2.21 13.01 21.95
N SER A 323 -3.19 13.64 21.30
CA SER A 323 -4.38 14.19 21.94
C SER A 323 -5.21 13.10 22.62
N SER A 324 -5.24 11.88 22.07
CA SER A 324 -6.04 10.79 22.62
C SER A 324 -5.26 9.81 23.50
N LEU A 325 -3.93 9.69 23.36
CA LEU A 325 -3.06 8.90 24.22
C LEU A 325 -2.90 9.59 25.56
N LEU A 326 -2.60 10.89 25.59
CA LEU A 326 -2.54 11.66 26.84
C LEU A 326 -3.89 11.63 27.57
N GLU A 327 -5.00 11.84 26.86
CA GLU A 327 -6.34 11.76 27.46
C GLU A 327 -6.66 10.34 27.98
N LYS A 328 -6.33 9.27 27.23
CA LYS A 328 -6.63 7.88 27.61
C LYS A 328 -5.69 7.32 28.69
N LEU A 329 -4.44 7.79 28.75
CA LEU A 329 -3.49 7.44 29.81
C LEU A 329 -3.87 8.16 31.10
N LEU A 330 -4.23 9.45 31.03
CA LEU A 330 -4.61 10.26 32.20
C LEU A 330 -6.05 10.00 32.71
N SER A 331 -6.96 9.50 31.87
CA SER A 331 -8.32 9.10 32.29
C SER A 331 -8.40 7.67 32.83
N SER A 332 -7.43 6.81 32.53
CA SER A 332 -7.15 5.63 33.35
C SER A 332 -6.29 6.02 34.54
N ASN A 333 -6.29 5.28 35.64
CA ASN A 333 -5.33 5.46 36.74
C ASN A 333 -3.84 5.20 36.33
N ALA A 334 -3.48 5.31 35.05
CA ALA A 334 -2.11 5.23 34.53
C ALA A 334 -1.42 6.59 34.70
N SER A 335 -1.38 7.10 35.93
CA SER A 335 -0.79 8.40 36.27
C SER A 335 0.73 8.45 36.11
N GLU A 336 1.36 7.31 35.80
CA GLU A 336 2.80 7.12 35.73
C GLU A 336 3.14 6.06 34.66
N ILE A 337 3.87 6.45 33.62
CA ILE A 337 4.39 5.53 32.60
C ILE A 337 5.72 4.97 33.12
N ASP A 338 5.81 3.66 33.27
CA ASP A 338 7.03 2.99 33.72
C ASP A 338 8.00 2.82 32.56
N LEU A 339 7.48 2.44 31.38
CA LEU A 339 8.28 2.25 30.18
C LEU A 339 7.55 2.80 28.96
N LEU A 340 8.27 3.55 28.14
CA LEU A 340 7.85 3.91 26.78
C LEU A 340 8.88 3.39 25.77
N VAL A 341 8.41 2.70 24.73
CA VAL A 341 9.26 2.13 23.68
C VAL A 341 8.93 2.77 22.34
N LEU A 342 9.96 3.24 21.63
CA LEU A 342 9.95 3.74 20.27
C LEU A 342 10.85 2.85 19.41
N THR A 343 10.25 1.89 18.69
CA THR A 343 11.03 0.97 17.84
C THR A 343 10.96 1.38 16.38
N GLU A 344 12.00 2.04 15.85
CA GLU A 344 12.07 2.50 14.44
C GLU A 344 10.86 3.39 14.11
N VAL A 345 10.74 4.45 14.90
CA VAL A 345 9.61 5.40 14.86
C VAL A 345 10.07 6.79 14.50
N ILE A 346 11.15 7.27 15.13
CA ILE A 346 11.55 8.67 15.06
C ILE A 346 12.01 9.07 13.65
N GLU A 347 12.63 8.16 12.90
CA GLU A 347 13.11 8.35 11.53
C GLU A 347 12.01 8.69 10.53
N HIS A 348 10.76 8.37 10.86
CA HIS A 348 9.58 8.64 10.02
C HIS A 348 9.01 10.05 10.21
N PHE A 349 9.69 10.92 10.97
CA PHE A 349 9.28 12.30 11.20
C PHE A 349 10.32 13.28 10.69
N ARG A 350 9.89 14.47 10.27
CA ARG A 350 10.78 15.58 9.92
C ARG A 350 11.49 16.13 11.17
N LYS A 351 12.55 16.91 10.99
CA LYS A 351 13.37 17.41 12.12
C LYS A 351 12.57 18.14 13.20
N ALA A 352 11.70 19.09 12.81
CA ALA A 352 10.88 19.84 13.77
C ALA A 352 9.87 18.95 14.52
N GLU A 353 9.29 17.99 13.80
CA GLU A 353 8.34 17.01 14.31
C GLU A 353 8.99 16.05 15.32
N ARG A 354 10.20 15.56 15.03
CA ARG A 354 10.99 14.73 15.97
C ARG A 354 11.34 15.49 17.24
N ALA A 355 11.81 16.73 17.11
CA ALA A 355 12.14 17.56 18.25
C ALA A 355 10.93 17.76 19.17
N GLU A 356 9.75 18.01 18.60
CA GLU A 356 8.52 18.15 19.37
C GLU A 356 8.07 16.84 20.02
N LEU A 357 8.19 15.71 19.32
CA LEU A 357 7.89 14.38 19.88
C LEU A 357 8.80 14.07 21.08
N ILE A 358 10.11 14.29 20.94
CA ILE A 358 11.08 14.09 22.02
C ILE A 358 10.76 15.00 23.20
N ARG A 359 10.48 16.29 22.95
CA ARG A 359 10.06 17.25 23.97
C ARG A 359 8.83 16.74 24.72
N LEU A 360 7.77 16.36 24.01
CA LEU A 360 6.52 15.88 24.60
C LEU A 360 6.76 14.62 25.45
N ILE A 361 7.53 13.66 24.96
CA ILE A 361 7.84 12.43 25.72
C ILE A 361 8.63 12.78 26.98
N ALA A 362 9.69 13.57 26.85
CA ALA A 362 10.64 13.82 27.93
C ALA A 362 10.16 14.86 28.95
N GLN A 363 9.27 15.76 28.56
CA GLN A 363 8.75 16.84 29.39
C GLN A 363 7.33 16.56 29.91
N ASP A 364 6.44 16.07 29.05
CA ASP A 364 5.01 15.92 29.38
C ASP A 364 4.67 14.49 29.83
N LEU A 365 5.16 13.46 29.13
CA LEU A 365 4.88 12.04 29.48
C LEU A 365 5.82 11.49 30.56
N ARG A 366 7.07 11.93 30.58
CA ARG A 366 8.13 11.61 31.57
C ARG A 366 8.18 10.14 32.00
N PRO A 367 8.28 9.18 31.06
CA PRO A 367 8.38 7.77 31.42
C PRO A 367 9.63 7.50 32.27
N LYS A 368 9.53 6.56 33.23
CA LYS A 368 10.67 6.18 34.09
C LYS A 368 11.81 5.60 33.24
N TYR A 369 11.47 4.76 32.28
CA TYR A 369 12.36 4.21 31.26
C TYR A 369 11.86 4.57 29.86
N LEU A 370 12.78 4.99 28.99
CA LEU A 370 12.53 5.28 27.59
C LEU A 370 13.50 4.45 26.75
N ILE A 371 12.97 3.62 25.85
CA ILE A 371 13.76 2.91 24.86
C ILE A 371 13.52 3.53 23.50
N VAL A 372 14.59 3.92 22.82
CA VAL A 372 14.54 4.46 21.45
C VAL A 372 15.47 3.65 20.57
N THR A 373 14.98 3.27 19.40
CA THR A 373 15.80 2.63 18.36
C THR A 373 15.58 3.32 17.02
N THR A 374 16.64 3.40 16.23
CA THR A 374 16.63 4.00 14.89
C THR A 374 17.70 3.36 14.01
N PRO A 375 17.56 3.36 12.67
CA PRO A 375 18.60 2.93 11.75
C PRO A 375 19.90 3.73 11.92
N ASN A 376 21.04 3.04 11.85
CA ASN A 376 22.37 3.66 11.79
C ASN A 376 22.88 3.70 10.35
N ARG A 377 23.06 4.91 9.81
CA ARG A 377 23.47 5.16 8.42
C ARG A 377 24.81 4.53 8.06
N ASN A 378 25.75 4.39 9.01
CA ASN A 378 27.07 3.80 8.74
C ASN A 378 26.98 2.36 8.23
N TYR A 379 25.98 1.62 8.69
CA TYR A 379 25.76 0.23 8.29
C TYR A 379 25.19 0.09 6.86
N ASN A 380 24.67 1.17 6.27
CA ASN A 380 24.01 1.11 4.96
C ASN A 380 24.94 0.67 3.84
N ARG A 381 26.26 0.89 3.99
CA ARG A 381 27.28 0.44 3.03
C ARG A 381 27.34 -1.08 2.85
N PHE A 382 26.79 -1.85 3.79
CA PHE A 382 26.73 -3.31 3.74
C PHE A 382 25.36 -3.83 3.27
N ILE A 383 24.43 -2.95 2.89
CA ILE A 383 23.08 -3.31 2.45
C ILE A 383 23.02 -3.19 0.92
N GLU A 384 22.72 -4.31 0.27
CA GLU A 384 22.40 -4.33 -1.16
C GLU A 384 20.98 -3.78 -1.37
N ASN A 385 20.78 -2.96 -2.41
CA ASN A 385 19.48 -2.37 -2.81
C ASN A 385 18.92 -1.26 -1.90
N LEU A 386 19.76 -0.27 -1.54
CA LEU A 386 19.27 0.99 -0.97
C LEU A 386 18.34 1.73 -1.94
N GLN A 387 17.49 2.60 -1.39
CA GLN A 387 16.71 3.54 -2.19
C GLN A 387 17.63 4.54 -2.90
N GLY A 388 17.13 5.22 -3.95
CA GLY A 388 17.93 6.17 -4.74
C GLY A 388 18.49 7.37 -3.94
N ASN A 389 17.94 7.64 -2.75
CA ASN A 389 18.43 8.64 -1.79
C ASN A 389 19.45 8.08 -0.77
N GLY A 390 19.84 6.81 -0.88
CA GLY A 390 20.80 6.16 0.03
C GLY A 390 20.20 5.64 1.35
N TRP A 391 18.87 5.70 1.52
CA TRP A 391 18.18 5.21 2.73
C TRP A 391 17.66 3.78 2.53
N ARG A 392 17.45 3.05 3.62
CA ARG A 392 16.90 1.69 3.63
C ARG A 392 15.42 1.69 3.24
N HIS A 393 14.69 2.72 3.64
CA HIS A 393 13.27 2.88 3.35
C HIS A 393 12.94 4.26 2.81
N LYS A 394 11.95 4.31 1.92
CA LYS A 394 11.53 5.51 1.18
C LYS A 394 10.77 6.53 2.02
N ASP A 395 10.26 6.11 3.16
CA ASP A 395 9.45 6.87 4.10
C ASP A 395 10.23 7.28 5.36
N HIS A 396 11.54 7.07 5.37
CA HIS A 396 12.42 7.74 6.32
C HIS A 396 12.55 9.21 5.92
N PHE A 397 12.83 10.08 6.89
CA PHE A 397 13.29 11.46 6.69
C PHE A 397 14.73 11.66 7.17
N ILE A 398 15.28 10.68 7.90
CA ILE A 398 16.66 10.63 8.37
C ILE A 398 17.06 9.18 8.61
N GLU A 399 18.32 8.87 8.40
CA GLU A 399 18.99 7.75 9.07
C GLU A 399 20.22 8.33 9.74
N TYR A 400 20.32 8.16 11.06
CA TYR A 400 21.29 8.86 11.88
C TYR A 400 22.69 8.30 11.68
N ASP A 401 23.69 9.18 11.66
CA ASP A 401 25.02 8.81 12.14
C ASP A 401 25.16 9.08 13.65
N ARG A 402 26.33 8.73 14.21
CA ARG A 402 26.58 8.87 15.65
C ARG A 402 26.49 10.31 16.15
N SER A 403 26.96 11.27 15.36
CA SER A 403 26.98 12.69 15.75
C SER A 403 25.57 13.26 15.76
N GLU A 404 24.79 12.98 14.72
CA GLU A 404 23.39 13.39 14.62
C GLU A 404 22.54 12.76 15.74
N TRP A 405 22.77 11.48 16.06
CA TRP A 405 22.09 10.77 17.15
C TRP A 405 22.40 11.40 18.51
N GLU A 406 23.67 11.72 18.75
CA GLU A 406 24.10 12.36 19.99
C GLU A 406 23.50 13.77 20.13
N GLU A 407 23.53 14.58 19.06
CA GLU A 407 23.08 15.97 19.10
C GLU A 407 21.55 16.10 19.19
N GLU A 408 20.81 15.32 18.43
CA GLU A 408 19.36 15.50 18.30
C GLU A 408 18.56 14.74 19.38
N VAL A 409 19.10 13.64 19.92
CA VAL A 409 18.34 12.77 20.83
C VAL A 409 19.03 12.57 22.17
N MET A 410 20.27 12.07 22.19
CA MET A 410 20.95 11.73 23.46
C MET A 410 21.19 12.97 24.33
N ARG A 411 21.75 14.03 23.74
CA ARG A 411 22.12 15.25 24.46
C ARG A 411 20.90 16.01 25.00
N PRO A 412 19.80 16.23 24.26
CA PRO A 412 18.60 16.84 24.83
C PRO A 412 18.02 16.02 25.98
N LEU A 413 17.88 14.69 25.82
CA LEU A 413 17.36 13.82 26.89
C LEU A 413 18.22 13.90 28.16
N ARG A 414 19.54 13.91 28.01
CA ARG A 414 20.49 13.99 29.12
C ARG A 414 20.55 15.36 29.76
N ASP A 415 20.92 16.37 28.97
CA ASP A 415 21.34 17.66 29.49
C ASP A 415 20.14 18.58 29.77
N THR A 416 19.00 18.35 29.11
CA THR A 416 17.79 19.18 29.27
C THR A 416 16.71 18.50 30.11
N TYR A 417 16.49 17.20 29.93
CA TYR A 417 15.32 16.52 30.51
C TYR A 417 15.62 15.60 31.70
N GLY A 418 16.90 15.40 32.05
CA GLY A 418 17.33 14.67 33.25
C GLY A 418 17.28 13.14 33.11
N TYR A 419 17.44 12.63 31.90
CA TYR A 419 17.61 11.20 31.65
C TYR A 419 19.09 10.82 31.70
N ARG A 420 19.40 9.72 32.37
CA ARG A 420 20.70 9.06 32.23
C ARG A 420 20.59 7.95 31.18
N SER A 421 21.50 7.95 30.22
CA SER A 421 21.64 6.88 29.23
C SER A 421 22.52 5.77 29.81
N PHE A 422 22.05 4.53 29.82
CA PHE A 422 22.76 3.45 30.51
C PHE A 422 23.57 2.55 29.58
N GLU A 423 23.05 2.21 28.40
CA GLU A 423 23.75 1.34 27.45
C GLU A 423 23.29 1.65 26.01
N GLU A 424 24.25 1.76 25.10
CA GLU A 424 24.00 1.50 23.68
C GLU A 424 24.40 0.06 23.39
N LEU A 425 23.46 -0.72 22.87
CA LEU A 425 23.70 -2.12 22.58
C LEU A 425 24.20 -2.32 21.15
N HIS A 426 25.25 -3.13 21.00
CA HIS A 426 25.56 -3.76 19.74
C HIS A 426 24.54 -4.86 19.41
N LEU A 427 23.68 -4.60 18.43
CA LEU A 427 22.63 -5.53 18.01
C LEU A 427 23.19 -6.82 17.39
N LEU A 428 24.36 -6.72 16.76
CA LEU A 428 25.11 -7.83 16.21
C LEU A 428 26.42 -8.03 16.99
N PRO A 429 26.69 -9.25 17.47
CA PRO A 429 28.03 -9.62 17.90
C PRO A 429 29.05 -9.43 16.77
N ALA A 430 30.31 -9.18 17.11
CA ALA A 430 31.36 -8.84 16.15
C ALA A 430 31.52 -9.91 15.05
N GLU A 431 31.33 -11.17 15.39
CA GLU A 431 31.39 -12.32 14.48
C GLU A 431 30.25 -12.39 13.46
N PHE A 432 29.17 -11.61 13.63
CA PHE A 432 28.04 -11.54 12.69
C PHE A 432 28.06 -10.25 11.85
N LEU A 433 29.07 -9.40 12.02
CA LEU A 433 29.24 -8.21 11.20
C LEU A 433 29.95 -8.53 9.88
N PRO A 434 29.64 -7.81 8.79
CA PRO A 434 30.35 -7.95 7.52
C PRO A 434 31.85 -7.67 7.65
N ASP A 435 32.67 -8.31 6.80
CA ASP A 435 34.11 -8.09 6.77
C ASP A 435 34.45 -6.60 6.57
N GLY A 436 35.31 -6.06 7.45
CA GLY A 436 35.69 -4.64 7.44
C GLY A 436 34.75 -3.69 8.20
N ALA A 437 33.69 -4.21 8.83
CA ALA A 437 32.86 -3.44 9.75
C ALA A 437 33.56 -3.21 11.09
N ASN A 438 33.46 -1.98 11.62
CA ASN A 438 33.86 -1.63 12.97
C ASN A 438 32.72 -1.95 13.95
N PRO A 439 32.89 -2.87 14.91
CA PRO A 439 31.84 -3.28 15.82
C PRO A 439 31.17 -2.17 16.62
N ASP A 440 31.88 -1.07 16.88
CA ASP A 440 31.37 0.07 17.66
C ASP A 440 30.63 1.10 16.78
N GLN A 441 30.91 1.14 15.48
CA GLN A 441 30.40 2.18 14.57
C GLN A 441 29.40 1.66 13.54
N ASP A 442 29.51 0.38 13.18
CA ASP A 442 28.76 -0.27 12.11
C ASP A 442 27.76 -1.27 12.66
N GLN A 443 27.04 -0.90 13.72
CA GLN A 443 25.86 -1.64 14.13
C GLN A 443 24.67 -1.25 13.24
N PRO A 444 23.75 -2.16 12.93
CA PRO A 444 22.62 -1.87 12.03
C PRO A 444 21.63 -0.84 12.60
N SER A 445 21.49 -0.72 13.91
CA SER A 445 20.62 0.27 14.57
C SER A 445 21.33 0.85 15.77
N PHE A 446 21.05 2.12 16.08
CA PHE A 446 21.24 2.63 17.43
C PHE A 446 20.09 2.11 18.30
N VAL A 447 20.44 1.59 19.48
CA VAL A 447 19.50 1.04 20.45
C VAL A 447 19.89 1.57 21.83
N SER A 448 19.08 2.46 22.40
CA SER A 448 19.43 3.15 23.63
C SER A 448 18.32 3.03 24.69
N LEU A 449 18.74 2.73 25.92
CA LEU A 449 17.91 2.81 27.11
C LEU A 449 18.24 4.08 27.90
N PHE A 450 17.22 4.88 28.15
CA PHE A 450 17.27 6.06 29.00
C PHE A 450 16.44 5.82 30.25
N GLN A 451 16.94 6.22 31.41
CA GLN A 451 16.21 6.19 32.68
C GLN A 451 16.23 7.56 33.34
N LEU A 452 15.08 8.00 33.81
CA LEU A 452 14.91 9.30 34.45
C LEU A 452 15.51 9.30 35.87
N GLU A 453 16.42 10.23 36.19
CA GLU A 453 17.16 10.24 37.47
C GLU A 453 16.31 10.64 38.68
N ALA A 454 15.35 11.56 38.50
CA ALA A 454 14.36 11.92 39.52
C ALA A 454 13.10 12.55 38.88
N ARG A 455 11.90 12.18 39.36
CA ARG A 455 10.66 12.89 39.02
C ARG A 455 10.57 14.16 39.88
N GLY A 456 11.10 15.27 39.38
CA GLY A 456 11.04 16.56 40.08
C GLY A 456 9.61 17.06 40.34
N THR A 457 9.46 17.98 41.30
CA THR A 457 8.18 18.56 41.77
C THR A 457 7.39 19.34 40.70
N ASN A 458 8.02 19.69 39.57
CA ASN A 458 7.38 20.38 38.43
C ASN A 458 6.35 19.53 37.65
N TYR A 459 6.24 18.23 37.93
CA TYR A 459 5.19 17.37 37.36
C TYR A 459 3.77 17.85 37.71
N HIS A 460 3.61 18.54 38.84
CA HIS A 460 2.31 19.06 39.27
C HIS A 460 1.89 20.37 38.57
N ASN A 461 2.83 21.23 38.14
CA ASN A 461 2.51 22.55 37.57
C ASN A 461 2.12 22.49 36.08
N ALA A 462 2.66 21.55 35.30
CA ALA A 462 2.18 21.30 33.94
C ALA A 462 0.68 20.93 33.94
N ARG A 463 0.22 20.25 35.00
CA ARG A 463 -1.15 19.76 35.17
C ARG A 463 -2.22 20.87 35.17
N GLU A 464 -1.90 22.08 35.66
CA GLU A 464 -2.87 23.19 35.73
C GLU A 464 -3.08 23.88 34.37
N GLY A 465 -2.01 24.11 33.59
CA GLY A 465 -2.13 24.64 32.23
C GLY A 465 -2.90 23.69 31.29
N TRP A 466 -2.75 22.38 31.50
CA TRP A 466 -3.41 21.34 30.73
C TRP A 466 -4.89 21.11 31.11
N GLN A 467 -5.29 21.31 32.36
CA GLN A 467 -6.71 21.28 32.74
C GLN A 467 -7.52 22.35 32.00
N HIS A 468 -6.90 23.50 31.71
CA HIS A 468 -7.52 24.59 30.94
C HIS A 468 -7.66 24.24 29.43
N PHE A 469 -6.82 23.36 28.88
CA PHE A 469 -6.92 22.82 27.53
C PHE A 469 -7.91 21.64 27.44
N LEU A 470 -7.90 20.74 28.43
CA LEU A 470 -8.86 19.64 28.57
C LEU A 470 -10.30 20.14 28.81
N GLY A 471 -10.48 21.29 29.47
CA GLY A 471 -11.77 21.97 29.58
C GLY A 471 -12.34 22.34 28.20
N ARG A 472 -11.50 22.82 27.27
CA ARG A 472 -11.91 23.14 25.89
C ARG A 472 -12.25 21.89 25.06
N LEU A 473 -11.62 20.74 25.32
CA LEU A 473 -11.91 19.45 24.66
C LEU A 473 -13.18 18.76 25.18
N LYS A 474 -13.44 18.83 26.48
CA LYS A 474 -14.63 18.24 27.13
C LYS A 474 -15.95 18.85 26.70
N ASP A 475 -15.95 20.14 26.32
CA ASP A 475 -17.18 20.88 26.06
C ASP A 475 -17.68 20.83 24.59
N GLY A 476 -17.00 20.14 23.66
CA GLY A 476 -17.53 20.05 22.28
C GLY A 476 -16.91 19.05 21.31
N ILE A 477 -15.70 18.53 21.55
CA ILE A 477 -14.97 17.75 20.53
C ILE A 477 -15.17 16.23 20.66
N LEU A 478 -15.51 15.73 21.85
CA LEU A 478 -15.62 14.30 22.15
C LEU A 478 -17.04 13.73 22.08
N LYS A 479 -18.06 14.58 21.85
CA LYS A 479 -19.44 14.16 21.64
C LYS A 479 -19.77 14.19 20.16
N ASP A 480 -20.72 13.36 19.74
CA ASP A 480 -21.22 13.42 18.38
C ASP A 480 -21.72 14.85 18.10
N PHE A 481 -21.17 15.47 17.08
CA PHE A 481 -21.44 16.85 16.73
C PHE A 481 -22.47 16.89 15.61
N ARG A 482 -23.58 17.60 15.84
CA ARG A 482 -24.53 17.93 14.76
C ARG A 482 -24.10 19.25 14.13
N LEU A 483 -23.94 19.23 12.81
CA LEU A 483 -23.65 20.46 12.06
C LEU A 483 -24.80 21.45 12.25
N GLN A 484 -24.49 22.68 12.70
CA GLN A 484 -25.49 23.70 13.04
C GLN A 484 -26.45 24.00 11.88
N HIS A 485 -25.93 24.05 10.64
CA HIS A 485 -26.70 24.32 9.43
C HIS A 485 -27.23 23.06 8.72
N ALA A 486 -26.84 21.87 9.19
CA ALA A 486 -27.23 20.60 8.60
C ALA A 486 -27.60 19.63 9.72
N LYS A 487 -28.68 19.95 10.46
CA LYS A 487 -29.11 19.25 11.70
C LYS A 487 -29.29 17.73 11.57
N ASN A 488 -29.39 17.21 10.35
CA ASN A 488 -29.52 15.78 10.03
C ASN A 488 -28.17 15.06 9.87
N PHE A 489 -27.06 15.79 9.87
CA PHE A 489 -25.72 15.24 9.75
C PHE A 489 -25.06 15.17 11.12
N LEU A 490 -24.81 13.94 11.55
CA LEU A 490 -24.13 13.61 12.79
C LEU A 490 -22.68 13.26 12.47
N VAL A 491 -21.73 14.11 12.87
CA VAL A 491 -20.31 13.79 12.82
C VAL A 491 -19.99 13.02 14.10
N LYS A 492 -19.77 11.71 13.97
CA LYS A 492 -19.46 10.86 15.12
C LYS A 492 -18.13 11.29 15.75
N SER A 493 -18.03 11.26 17.08
CA SER A 493 -16.82 11.62 17.82
C SER A 493 -15.55 10.92 17.31
N ARG A 494 -15.68 9.66 16.87
CA ARG A 494 -14.59 8.90 16.24
C ARG A 494 -14.09 9.49 14.92
N ALA A 495 -14.98 10.06 14.10
CA ALA A 495 -14.59 10.72 12.86
C ALA A 495 -13.89 12.06 13.13
N ILE A 496 -14.35 12.79 14.15
CA ILE A 496 -13.73 14.04 14.62
C ILE A 496 -12.30 13.76 15.09
N SER A 497 -12.12 12.78 15.99
CA SER A 497 -10.80 12.43 16.50
C SER A 497 -9.86 11.92 15.42
N THR A 498 -10.36 11.17 14.43
CA THR A 498 -9.55 10.71 13.27
C THR A 498 -9.14 11.89 12.36
N GLY A 499 -10.00 12.90 12.21
CA GLY A 499 -9.70 14.09 11.41
C GLY A 499 -8.69 15.03 12.08
N LEU A 500 -8.82 15.25 13.39
CA LEU A 500 -7.92 16.12 14.17
C LEU A 500 -6.47 15.62 14.21
N VAL A 501 -6.27 14.30 14.06
CA VAL A 501 -4.96 13.64 14.03
C VAL A 501 -4.45 13.38 12.61
N ALA A 502 -5.19 13.79 11.58
CA ALA A 502 -4.73 13.64 10.21
C ALA A 502 -3.61 14.66 9.96
N PRO A 503 -2.43 14.24 9.46
CA PRO A 503 -1.35 15.17 9.10
C PRO A 503 -1.86 16.31 8.20
N ASP A 504 -2.77 15.99 7.26
CA ASP A 504 -3.38 16.94 6.35
C ASP A 504 -4.22 18.06 7.02
N PHE A 505 -4.68 17.90 8.27
CA PHE A 505 -5.40 18.94 9.02
C PHE A 505 -4.45 19.80 9.85
N ILE A 506 -3.35 19.20 10.32
CA ILE A 506 -2.38 19.83 11.21
C ILE A 506 -1.37 20.68 10.43
N GLU A 507 -1.05 20.25 9.21
CA GLU A 507 -0.15 20.96 8.30
C GLU A 507 -0.86 22.13 7.58
N THR A 508 -2.18 22.28 7.72
CA THR A 508 -2.95 23.33 7.04
C THR A 508 -3.28 24.50 7.94
N ASP A 509 -3.27 25.70 7.34
CA ASP A 509 -3.62 26.98 7.94
C ASP A 509 -5.01 26.96 8.60
N PRO A 510 -5.15 27.43 9.86
CA PRO A 510 -6.44 27.50 10.56
C PRO A 510 -7.50 28.38 9.87
N HIS A 511 -7.09 29.23 8.90
CA HIS A 511 -7.98 30.18 8.25
C HIS A 511 -8.72 29.63 7.02
N GLY A 512 -8.45 28.41 6.53
CA GLY A 512 -9.22 27.87 5.41
C GLY A 512 -8.80 26.49 4.95
N PHE A 513 -9.65 25.51 5.25
CA PHE A 513 -9.52 24.16 4.71
C PHE A 513 -10.85 23.66 4.15
N PHE A 514 -10.87 23.33 2.86
CA PHE A 514 -12.01 22.69 2.22
C PHE A 514 -11.60 21.31 1.71
N ARG A 515 -12.47 20.32 1.97
CA ARG A 515 -12.38 19.02 1.31
C ARG A 515 -13.59 18.86 0.41
N GLY A 516 -13.31 18.77 -0.89
CA GLY A 516 -14.32 18.45 -1.89
C GLY A 516 -15.07 17.15 -1.54
N PRO A 517 -16.40 17.13 -1.66
CA PRO A 517 -17.19 15.93 -1.40
C PRO A 517 -16.89 14.83 -2.41
N THR A 518 -17.21 13.59 -2.04
CA THR A 518 -17.31 12.51 -3.04
C THR A 518 -18.51 12.76 -3.95
N ILE A 519 -18.35 12.48 -5.24
CA ILE A 519 -19.43 12.59 -6.23
C ILE A 519 -20.03 11.19 -6.40
N ALA A 520 -21.36 11.08 -6.33
CA ALA A 520 -22.06 9.82 -6.54
C ALA A 520 -22.26 9.56 -8.05
N PRO A 521 -22.11 8.32 -8.53
CA PRO A 521 -22.48 7.97 -9.89
C PRO A 521 -24.00 7.95 -10.07
N VAL A 522 -24.45 7.96 -11.32
CA VAL A 522 -25.86 7.72 -11.64
C VAL A 522 -26.25 6.25 -11.37
N GLN A 523 -27.54 6.02 -11.17
CA GLN A 523 -28.05 4.64 -11.11
C GLN A 523 -28.08 4.02 -12.50
N TYR A 524 -27.82 2.71 -12.57
CA TYR A 524 -28.08 1.92 -13.77
C TYR A 524 -29.58 1.95 -14.11
N THR A 525 -29.91 2.05 -15.40
CA THR A 525 -31.28 2.11 -15.90
C THR A 525 -31.52 0.98 -16.91
N LYS A 526 -32.71 0.38 -16.88
CA LYS A 526 -33.04 -0.73 -17.79
C LYS A 526 -33.24 -0.24 -19.23
N GLU A 527 -33.59 1.03 -19.37
CA GLU A 527 -33.84 1.75 -20.61
C GLU A 527 -32.55 1.91 -21.44
N ALA A 528 -31.39 1.98 -20.77
CA ALA A 528 -30.07 2.06 -21.40
C ALA A 528 -29.24 0.79 -21.10
N LYS A 529 -29.78 -0.38 -21.43
CA LYS A 529 -29.22 -1.71 -21.08
C LYS A 529 -27.77 -1.96 -21.52
N ASP A 530 -27.32 -1.27 -22.57
CA ASP A 530 -25.97 -1.44 -23.13
C ASP A 530 -24.93 -0.54 -22.43
N TYR A 531 -25.35 0.28 -21.46
CA TYR A 531 -24.51 1.24 -20.73
C TYR A 531 -24.51 0.97 -19.22
N LEU A 532 -23.35 1.12 -18.59
CA LEU A 532 -23.24 1.11 -17.12
C LEU A 532 -23.78 2.40 -16.49
N GLU A 533 -23.50 3.54 -17.13
CA GLU A 533 -23.96 4.87 -16.75
C GLU A 533 -24.45 5.60 -18.00
N HIS A 534 -25.58 6.29 -17.90
CA HIS A 534 -26.18 7.02 -19.03
C HIS A 534 -26.79 8.36 -18.56
N PRO A 535 -26.61 9.48 -19.28
CA PRO A 535 -27.08 10.80 -18.86
C PRO A 535 -28.58 10.88 -18.54
N ALA A 536 -29.42 10.10 -19.23
CA ALA A 536 -30.86 10.03 -18.97
C ALA A 536 -31.20 9.68 -17.52
N ALA A 537 -30.36 8.89 -16.84
CA ALA A 537 -30.52 8.56 -15.43
C ALA A 537 -30.32 9.78 -14.52
N ALA A 538 -29.31 10.61 -14.81
CA ALA A 538 -29.09 11.88 -14.10
C ALA A 538 -30.27 12.84 -14.31
N PHE A 539 -30.70 13.01 -15.56
CA PHE A 539 -31.82 13.92 -15.88
C PHE A 539 -33.11 13.49 -15.20
N SER A 540 -33.39 12.18 -15.19
CA SER A 540 -34.57 11.64 -14.50
C SER A 540 -34.51 11.90 -13.00
N TYR A 541 -33.35 11.66 -12.37
CA TYR A 541 -33.12 11.94 -10.95
C TYR A 541 -33.40 13.40 -10.60
N PHE A 542 -32.83 14.36 -11.33
CA PHE A 542 -33.03 15.79 -11.04
C PHE A 542 -34.47 16.24 -11.34
N ARG A 543 -35.09 15.75 -12.41
CA ARG A 543 -36.48 16.04 -12.75
C ARG A 543 -37.45 15.55 -11.68
N GLU A 544 -37.23 14.37 -11.10
CA GLU A 544 -38.00 13.86 -9.95
C GLU A 544 -37.88 14.75 -8.70
N LYS A 545 -36.81 15.54 -8.59
CA LYS A 545 -36.61 16.55 -7.54
C LYS A 545 -37.17 17.92 -7.92
N GLY A 546 -37.87 18.05 -9.05
CA GLY A 546 -38.42 19.31 -9.54
C GLY A 546 -37.39 20.23 -10.20
N ILE A 547 -36.18 19.74 -10.48
CA ILE A 547 -35.12 20.51 -11.15
C ILE A 547 -35.21 20.24 -12.65
N SER A 548 -35.54 21.27 -13.42
CA SER A 548 -35.79 21.19 -14.87
C SER A 548 -34.71 21.81 -15.75
N ARG A 549 -33.70 22.46 -15.16
CA ARG A 549 -32.55 23.06 -15.85
C ARG A 549 -31.29 22.67 -15.12
N LEU A 550 -30.30 22.19 -15.86
CA LEU A 550 -29.02 21.74 -15.32
C LEU A 550 -27.86 22.38 -16.06
N TRP A 551 -26.76 22.60 -15.36
CA TRP A 551 -25.48 22.82 -16.01
C TRP A 551 -24.79 21.47 -16.14
N ALA A 552 -24.50 21.08 -17.37
CA ALA A 552 -23.65 19.94 -17.67
C ALA A 552 -22.21 20.44 -17.81
N GLU A 553 -21.32 19.92 -16.98
CA GLU A 553 -19.89 20.24 -16.99
C GLU A 553 -19.11 19.06 -17.56
N TYR A 554 -18.06 19.35 -18.33
CA TYR A 554 -17.10 18.33 -18.71
C TYR A 554 -16.37 17.83 -17.47
N LYS A 555 -16.44 16.51 -17.24
CA LYS A 555 -15.71 15.86 -16.17
C LYS A 555 -14.28 15.57 -16.62
N TYR A 556 -13.40 16.54 -16.44
CA TYR A 556 -11.98 16.40 -16.77
C TYR A 556 -11.32 15.26 -15.97
N MET A 557 -10.39 14.56 -16.62
CA MET A 557 -9.59 13.49 -16.01
C MET A 557 -8.26 14.07 -15.52
N GLY A 558 -8.29 14.64 -14.33
CA GLY A 558 -7.12 15.22 -13.67
C GLY A 558 -7.04 14.81 -12.21
N SER A 559 -6.54 15.72 -11.39
CA SER A 559 -6.60 15.62 -9.94
C SER A 559 -7.23 16.87 -9.37
N ARG A 560 -8.30 16.69 -8.58
CA ARG A 560 -8.96 17.79 -7.89
C ARG A 560 -7.99 18.55 -6.98
N ALA A 561 -7.99 19.86 -7.16
CA ALA A 561 -7.17 20.82 -6.48
C ALA A 561 -8.03 21.94 -5.88
N HIS A 562 -7.72 22.32 -4.65
CA HIS A 562 -8.29 23.48 -3.98
C HIS A 562 -7.22 24.57 -3.97
N VAL A 563 -7.54 25.72 -4.57
CA VAL A 563 -6.59 26.80 -4.82
C VAL A 563 -6.96 28.00 -3.96
N LEU A 564 -6.12 28.33 -2.98
CA LEU A 564 -6.22 29.57 -2.23
C LEU A 564 -5.21 30.56 -2.80
N VAL A 565 -5.69 31.68 -3.31
CA VAL A 565 -4.87 32.73 -3.89
C VAL A 565 -5.20 34.07 -3.24
N PHE A 566 -4.15 34.84 -2.94
CA PHE A 566 -4.21 36.22 -2.51
C PHE A 566 -3.69 37.13 -3.62
N SER A 567 -4.28 38.30 -3.80
CA SER A 567 -3.88 39.28 -4.82
C SER A 567 -2.45 39.83 -4.63
N GLY A 568 -1.86 39.62 -3.46
CA GLY A 568 -0.47 39.90 -3.13
C GLY A 568 -0.19 39.82 -1.63
N ARG A 569 1.04 40.14 -1.24
CA ARG A 569 1.54 39.95 0.12
C ARG A 569 0.79 40.74 1.17
N GLU A 570 0.36 41.95 0.83
CA GLU A 570 -0.44 42.78 1.73
C GLU A 570 -1.81 42.17 2.01
N ALA A 571 -2.46 41.61 0.99
CA ALA A 571 -3.75 40.92 1.13
C ALA A 571 -3.63 39.65 1.99
N LEU A 572 -2.52 38.92 1.85
CA LEU A 572 -2.18 37.78 2.72
C LEU A 572 -1.95 38.22 4.18
N GLN A 573 -1.18 39.28 4.41
CA GLN A 573 -0.93 39.80 5.75
C GLN A 573 -2.22 40.27 6.44
N ARG A 574 -3.09 40.99 5.70
CA ARG A 574 -4.40 41.43 6.22
C ARG A 574 -5.33 40.28 6.54
N SER A 575 -5.15 39.10 5.94
CA SER A 575 -6.00 37.94 6.21
C SER A 575 -5.70 37.26 7.54
N GLY A 576 -4.58 37.60 8.19
CA GLY A 576 -4.13 36.95 9.42
C GLY A 576 -3.57 35.54 9.20
N SER A 577 -3.33 35.12 7.96
CA SER A 577 -2.74 33.82 7.65
C SER A 577 -1.35 33.70 8.29
N THR A 578 -1.06 32.53 8.87
CA THR A 578 0.26 32.20 9.43
C THR A 578 1.24 31.68 8.38
N GLN A 579 0.80 31.55 7.13
CA GLN A 579 1.58 31.00 6.02
C GLN A 579 2.21 32.11 5.18
N SER A 580 3.33 31.79 4.52
CA SER A 580 4.09 32.75 3.71
C SER A 580 3.64 32.84 2.25
N ASP A 581 2.94 31.82 1.76
CA ASP A 581 2.69 31.66 0.32
C ASP A 581 1.38 32.32 -0.12
N GLU A 582 1.47 33.23 -1.08
CA GLU A 582 0.33 33.96 -1.64
C GLU A 582 -0.57 33.07 -2.51
N VAL A 583 -0.04 31.97 -3.04
CA VAL A 583 -0.79 30.99 -3.84
C VAL A 583 -0.50 29.60 -3.32
N ARG A 584 -1.57 28.93 -2.88
CA ARG A 584 -1.52 27.59 -2.31
C ARG A 584 -2.47 26.68 -3.05
N ILE A 585 -1.95 25.53 -3.46
CA ILE A 585 -2.72 24.51 -4.16
C ILE A 585 -2.62 23.23 -3.36
N VAL A 586 -3.76 22.74 -2.88
CA VAL A 586 -3.83 21.49 -2.11
C VAL A 586 -4.74 20.47 -2.80
N THR A 587 -4.46 19.20 -2.61
CA THR A 587 -5.30 18.10 -3.09
C THR A 587 -6.63 18.03 -2.32
N ARG A 588 -7.58 17.21 -2.77
CA ARG A 588 -8.80 16.87 -1.99
C ARG A 588 -8.50 16.33 -0.58
N THR A 589 -7.32 15.73 -0.36
CA THR A 589 -6.93 15.30 0.98
C THR A 589 -6.29 16.42 1.79
N GLY A 590 -5.89 17.53 1.19
CA GLY A 590 -5.31 18.68 1.89
C GLY A 590 -3.80 18.76 1.88
N ARG A 591 -3.15 17.78 1.27
CA ARG A 591 -1.70 17.81 1.02
C ARG A 591 -1.39 18.83 -0.06
N ALA A 592 -0.22 19.46 0.04
CA ALA A 592 0.35 20.24 -1.05
C ALA A 592 0.23 19.47 -2.38
N PHE A 593 -0.31 20.13 -3.39
CA PHE A 593 -0.48 19.53 -4.71
C PHE A 593 0.88 19.26 -5.34
N PHE A 594 1.79 20.23 -5.21
CA PHE A 594 3.21 20.21 -5.61
C PHE A 594 4.11 20.09 -4.36
N PRO A 595 4.49 18.88 -3.93
CA PRO A 595 5.40 18.69 -2.81
C PRO A 595 6.85 18.99 -3.22
N ALA A 596 7.67 19.50 -2.30
CA ALA A 596 9.10 19.75 -2.55
C ALA A 596 9.84 18.45 -2.95
N GLY A 597 10.46 18.45 -4.13
CA GLY A 597 11.37 17.40 -4.61
C GLY A 597 10.89 16.56 -5.80
N ASP A 598 9.58 16.32 -5.95
CA ASP A 598 9.05 15.41 -6.98
C ASP A 598 8.55 16.13 -8.25
N ILE A 599 8.01 17.35 -8.10
CA ILE A 599 7.50 18.23 -9.15
C ILE A 599 7.87 19.65 -8.73
N ASP A 600 8.20 20.53 -9.69
CA ASP A 600 8.48 21.94 -9.41
C ASP A 600 7.33 22.58 -8.60
N ALA A 601 7.67 23.63 -7.84
CA ALA A 601 6.69 24.44 -7.13
C ALA A 601 5.57 24.94 -8.07
N VAL A 602 4.49 25.49 -7.51
CA VAL A 602 3.41 26.12 -8.31
C VAL A 602 4.03 27.01 -9.41
N PRO A 603 3.70 26.81 -10.71
CA PRO A 603 4.30 27.60 -11.79
C PRO A 603 4.13 29.09 -11.55
N GLU A 604 5.20 29.87 -11.76
CA GLU A 604 5.18 31.30 -11.43
C GLU A 604 4.17 32.06 -12.30
N GLU A 605 4.03 31.67 -13.57
CA GLU A 605 3.02 32.15 -14.50
C GLU A 605 1.58 31.94 -13.99
N TRP A 606 1.31 30.83 -13.30
CA TRP A 606 0.00 30.57 -12.69
C TRP A 606 -0.25 31.49 -11.50
N LYS A 607 0.77 31.71 -10.67
CA LYS A 607 0.64 32.62 -9.53
C LYS A 607 0.34 34.02 -10.02
N GLN A 608 1.15 34.51 -10.95
CA GLN A 608 1.01 35.85 -11.51
C GLN A 608 -0.36 36.03 -12.18
N PHE A 609 -0.80 35.07 -13.00
CA PHE A 609 -2.09 35.13 -13.67
C PHE A 609 -3.27 35.21 -12.70
N LEU A 610 -3.30 34.33 -11.68
CA LEU A 610 -4.39 34.32 -10.70
C LEU A 610 -4.40 35.60 -9.86
N GLN A 611 -3.23 36.09 -9.45
CA GLN A 611 -3.07 37.34 -8.71
C GLN A 611 -3.54 38.55 -9.52
N ASP A 612 -3.13 38.64 -10.79
CA ASP A 612 -3.56 39.70 -11.70
C ASP A 612 -5.06 39.66 -11.94
N GLY A 613 -5.65 38.46 -12.06
CA GLY A 613 -7.09 38.27 -12.11
C GLY A 613 -7.81 38.88 -10.91
N LEU A 614 -7.36 38.57 -9.69
CA LEU A 614 -7.93 39.17 -8.47
C LEU A 614 -7.73 40.69 -8.42
N ARG A 615 -6.57 41.21 -8.83
CA ARG A 615 -6.30 42.66 -8.89
C ARG A 615 -7.25 43.36 -9.86
N ARG A 616 -7.50 42.79 -11.06
CA ARG A 616 -8.48 43.31 -12.03
C ARG A 616 -9.88 43.36 -11.44
N MET A 617 -10.26 42.33 -10.68
CA MET A 617 -11.56 42.20 -10.03
C MET A 617 -11.66 43.00 -8.72
N LYS A 618 -10.58 43.66 -8.28
CA LYS A 618 -10.48 44.41 -7.01
C LYS A 618 -10.79 43.54 -5.78
N LEU A 619 -10.27 42.32 -5.77
CA LEU A 619 -10.41 41.36 -4.69
C LEU A 619 -9.05 41.07 -4.04
N ASP A 620 -9.07 40.73 -2.75
CA ASP A 620 -7.88 40.38 -1.99
C ASP A 620 -7.59 38.89 -2.02
N PHE A 621 -8.63 38.05 -2.09
CA PHE A 621 -8.47 36.60 -2.09
C PHE A 621 -9.54 35.88 -2.92
N ALA A 622 -9.22 34.67 -3.37
CA ALA A 622 -10.18 33.70 -3.81
C ALA A 622 -9.77 32.28 -3.37
N PHE A 623 -10.79 31.50 -3.02
CA PHE A 623 -10.69 30.08 -2.75
C PHE A 623 -11.47 29.33 -3.84
N LEU A 624 -10.74 28.62 -4.70
CA LEU A 624 -11.24 27.99 -5.90
C LEU A 624 -11.23 26.46 -5.78
N ASP A 625 -12.10 25.84 -6.56
CA ASP A 625 -12.15 24.41 -6.77
C ASP A 625 -11.89 24.13 -8.25
N ALA A 626 -10.86 23.33 -8.52
CA ALA A 626 -10.35 23.12 -9.86
C ALA A 626 -9.91 21.68 -10.07
N GLU A 627 -9.81 21.28 -11.34
CA GLU A 627 -9.16 20.05 -11.75
C GLU A 627 -7.84 20.41 -12.43
N ILE A 628 -6.72 19.83 -11.99
CA ILE A 628 -5.40 20.01 -12.62
C ILE A 628 -5.06 18.76 -13.43
N MET A 629 -4.68 18.96 -14.69
CA MET A 629 -4.30 17.91 -15.65
C MET A 629 -2.84 18.05 -16.08
N PRO A 630 -2.21 16.95 -16.54
CA PRO A 630 -2.76 15.60 -16.70
C PRO A 630 -2.90 14.82 -15.38
N TRP A 631 -3.79 13.82 -15.37
CA TRP A 631 -3.98 12.93 -14.21
C TRP A 631 -2.68 12.26 -13.74
N ALA A 632 -1.75 11.99 -14.66
CA ALA A 632 -0.45 11.37 -14.39
C ALA A 632 0.34 12.04 -13.26
N ILE A 633 0.19 13.35 -13.06
CA ILE A 633 0.92 14.13 -12.05
C ILE A 633 0.74 13.56 -10.64
N LYS A 634 -0.48 13.14 -10.29
CA LYS A 634 -0.76 12.51 -8.98
C LYS A 634 -1.15 11.04 -9.11
N GLY A 635 -1.59 10.62 -10.30
CA GLY A 635 -2.10 9.29 -10.60
C GLY A 635 -1.06 8.30 -11.11
N GLY A 636 0.13 8.74 -11.54
CA GLY A 636 1.09 7.93 -12.32
C GLY A 636 1.32 6.52 -11.78
N ALA A 637 1.72 6.38 -10.51
CA ALA A 637 1.94 5.07 -9.89
C ALA A 637 0.69 4.16 -9.90
N LEU A 638 -0.49 4.74 -9.70
CA LEU A 638 -1.76 4.03 -9.75
C LEU A 638 -2.12 3.64 -11.19
N ILE A 639 -1.87 4.51 -12.16
CA ILE A 639 -2.12 4.26 -13.59
C ILE A 639 -1.25 3.08 -14.07
N HIS A 640 0.05 3.12 -13.77
CA HIS A 640 0.97 2.03 -14.11
C HIS A 640 0.55 0.70 -13.46
N SER A 641 0.33 0.70 -12.14
CA SER A 641 0.08 -0.54 -11.42
C SER A 641 -1.33 -1.12 -11.61
N GLN A 642 -2.37 -0.29 -11.74
CA GLN A 642 -3.77 -0.73 -11.75
C GLN A 642 -4.40 -0.81 -13.15
N PHE A 643 -3.84 -0.14 -14.16
CA PHE A 643 -4.41 -0.10 -15.51
C PHE A 643 -3.46 -0.62 -16.57
N GLU A 644 -2.21 -0.15 -16.59
CA GLU A 644 -1.24 -0.53 -17.62
C GLU A 644 -0.93 -2.02 -17.58
N VAL A 645 -0.50 -2.53 -16.42
CA VAL A 645 -0.11 -3.93 -16.26
C VAL A 645 -1.25 -4.91 -16.63
N PRO A 646 -2.50 -4.71 -16.18
CA PRO A 646 -3.62 -5.50 -16.67
C PRO A 646 -3.85 -5.43 -18.19
N GLY A 647 -3.72 -4.25 -18.79
CA GLY A 647 -3.85 -4.07 -20.24
C GLY A 647 -2.76 -4.82 -21.01
N LEU A 648 -1.51 -4.68 -20.58
CA LEU A 648 -0.36 -5.41 -21.13
C LEU A 648 -0.52 -6.92 -20.99
N CYS A 649 -0.99 -7.42 -19.84
CA CYS A 649 -1.32 -8.84 -19.69
C CYS A 649 -2.42 -9.30 -20.65
N ALA A 650 -3.43 -8.48 -20.88
CA ALA A 650 -4.50 -8.81 -21.82
C ALA A 650 -3.98 -8.88 -23.26
N VAL A 651 -3.15 -7.91 -23.68
CA VAL A 651 -2.51 -7.92 -25.01
C VAL A 651 -1.61 -9.14 -25.14
N ALA A 652 -0.61 -9.31 -24.27
CA ALA A 652 0.37 -10.40 -24.36
C ALA A 652 -0.30 -11.78 -24.34
N SER A 653 -1.33 -11.98 -23.50
CA SER A 653 -2.04 -13.26 -23.48
C SER A 653 -2.83 -13.50 -24.77
N ARG A 654 -3.53 -12.50 -25.30
CA ARG A 654 -4.42 -12.66 -26.46
C ARG A 654 -3.65 -12.73 -27.76
N GLU A 655 -2.61 -11.92 -27.90
CA GLU A 655 -1.72 -11.92 -29.06
C GLU A 655 -1.03 -13.28 -29.22
N TYR A 656 -0.54 -13.87 -28.13
CA TYR A 656 0.04 -15.21 -28.18
C TYR A 656 -0.99 -16.28 -28.55
N MET A 657 -2.24 -16.17 -28.06
CA MET A 657 -3.27 -17.20 -28.25
C MET A 657 -3.99 -17.12 -29.59
N PHE A 658 -4.22 -15.91 -30.10
CA PHE A 658 -5.11 -15.66 -31.23
C PHE A 658 -4.42 -14.88 -32.36
N GLY A 659 -3.21 -14.37 -32.13
CA GLY A 659 -2.49 -13.53 -33.07
C GLY A 659 -2.75 -12.03 -32.86
N PRO A 660 -1.93 -11.19 -33.50
CA PRO A 660 -1.98 -9.74 -33.33
C PRO A 660 -3.22 -9.09 -33.93
N GLU A 661 -3.82 -9.69 -34.96
CA GLU A 661 -4.97 -9.14 -35.70
C GLU A 661 -6.34 -9.59 -35.16
N ASP A 662 -6.36 -10.46 -34.13
CA ASP A 662 -7.61 -10.95 -33.56
C ASP A 662 -8.43 -9.82 -32.90
N PRO A 663 -9.77 -9.76 -33.08
CA PRO A 663 -10.60 -8.71 -32.49
C PRO A 663 -10.48 -8.55 -30.97
N ALA A 664 -10.18 -9.62 -30.22
CA ALA A 664 -9.96 -9.54 -28.77
C ALA A 664 -8.59 -8.93 -28.44
N THR A 665 -7.57 -9.21 -29.24
CA THR A 665 -6.25 -8.58 -29.15
C THR A 665 -6.36 -7.08 -29.45
N GLU A 666 -7.03 -6.72 -30.55
CA GLU A 666 -7.25 -5.32 -30.93
C GLU A 666 -8.03 -4.53 -29.87
N ARG A 667 -9.04 -5.14 -29.23
CA ARG A 667 -9.73 -4.51 -28.09
C ARG A 667 -8.81 -4.27 -26.87
N ALA A 668 -7.87 -5.17 -26.60
CA ALA A 668 -6.89 -4.97 -25.53
C ALA A 668 -5.89 -3.86 -25.86
N LYS A 669 -5.43 -3.78 -27.11
CA LYS A 669 -4.54 -2.71 -27.58
C LYS A 669 -5.22 -1.34 -27.46
N LYS A 670 -6.47 -1.21 -27.93
CA LYS A 670 -7.27 0.02 -27.80
C LYS A 670 -7.38 0.53 -26.36
N PHE A 671 -7.45 -0.38 -25.37
CA PHE A 671 -7.46 0.03 -23.97
C PHE A 671 -6.14 0.70 -23.57
N LEU A 672 -4.99 0.14 -23.97
CA LEU A 672 -3.68 0.76 -23.76
C LEU A 672 -3.52 2.05 -24.56
N ASP A 673 -4.01 2.10 -25.81
CA ASP A 673 -3.97 3.31 -26.64
C ASP A 673 -4.76 4.45 -25.99
N VAL A 674 -5.93 4.17 -25.40
CA VAL A 674 -6.71 5.18 -24.65
C VAL A 674 -5.91 5.70 -23.46
N LEU A 675 -5.21 4.81 -22.76
CA LEU A 675 -4.39 5.21 -21.63
C LEU A 675 -3.17 6.06 -22.08
N ASP A 676 -2.61 5.79 -23.26
CA ASP A 676 -1.56 6.63 -23.86
C ASP A 676 -2.09 8.00 -24.34
N VAL A 677 -3.24 8.03 -25.01
CA VAL A 677 -3.93 9.26 -25.47
C VAL A 677 -4.33 10.16 -24.30
N LEU A 678 -4.70 9.58 -23.14
CA LEU A 678 -4.96 10.33 -21.91
C LEU A 678 -3.69 10.93 -21.28
N GLY A 679 -2.52 10.82 -21.93
CA GLY A 679 -1.25 11.40 -21.48
C GLY A 679 -0.72 10.75 -20.19
N CYS A 680 -1.08 9.49 -19.92
CA CYS A 680 -1.00 8.92 -18.57
C CYS A 680 0.32 8.23 -18.21
N TYR A 681 1.24 7.99 -19.15
CA TYR A 681 2.35 7.07 -18.90
C TYR A 681 3.77 7.62 -18.98
N SER A 682 4.00 8.68 -19.75
CA SER A 682 5.37 8.84 -20.27
C SER A 682 5.68 10.22 -20.84
N ARG A 683 4.71 11.12 -20.99
CA ARG A 683 5.02 12.49 -21.40
C ARG A 683 5.36 13.30 -20.15
N PRO A 684 6.64 13.67 -19.92
CA PRO A 684 6.94 14.69 -18.93
C PRO A 684 6.11 15.93 -19.23
N ILE A 685 5.84 16.76 -18.22
CA ILE A 685 5.26 18.07 -18.46
C ILE A 685 6.20 18.78 -19.44
N CYS A 686 5.71 19.05 -20.64
CA CYS A 686 6.48 19.61 -21.75
C CYS A 686 5.55 20.42 -22.64
N ALA A 687 6.10 21.08 -23.66
CA ALA A 687 5.32 21.89 -24.59
C ALA A 687 4.15 21.13 -25.24
N ASP A 688 4.31 19.83 -25.49
CA ASP A 688 3.29 18.97 -26.12
C ASP A 688 2.31 18.33 -25.13
N ASN A 689 2.50 18.54 -23.82
CA ASN A 689 1.63 18.07 -22.75
C ASN A 689 1.71 19.03 -21.54
N PRO A 690 1.26 20.30 -21.70
CA PRO A 690 1.43 21.30 -20.66
C PRO A 690 0.52 21.01 -19.47
N LEU A 691 0.94 21.51 -18.31
CA LEU A 691 0.10 21.57 -17.13
C LEU A 691 -1.11 22.47 -17.43
N THR A 692 -2.32 22.02 -17.10
CA THR A 692 -3.52 22.84 -17.25
C THR A 692 -4.40 22.78 -16.01
N MET A 693 -5.09 23.86 -15.73
CA MET A 693 -6.09 23.97 -14.66
C MET A 693 -7.47 24.26 -15.28
N ARG A 694 -8.49 23.54 -14.81
CA ARG A 694 -9.90 23.83 -15.11
C ARG A 694 -10.61 24.24 -13.84
N VAL A 695 -10.91 25.52 -13.71
CA VAL A 695 -11.64 26.06 -12.56
C VAL A 695 -13.13 25.79 -12.76
N PHE A 696 -13.74 25.05 -11.84
CA PHE A 696 -15.17 24.71 -11.89
C PHE A 696 -15.96 25.23 -10.69
N GLY A 697 -15.28 25.67 -9.62
CA GLY A 697 -15.95 26.18 -8.43
C GLY A 697 -15.25 27.37 -7.80
N VAL A 698 -16.07 28.24 -7.21
CA VAL A 698 -15.65 29.31 -6.30
C VAL A 698 -16.25 28.98 -4.94
N LEU A 699 -15.39 28.70 -3.97
CA LEU A 699 -15.79 28.43 -2.59
C LEU A 699 -16.08 29.74 -1.86
N ALA A 700 -15.17 30.69 -2.00
CA ALA A 700 -15.28 32.05 -1.48
C ALA A 700 -14.36 33.00 -2.25
N ALA A 701 -14.75 34.25 -2.46
CA ALA A 701 -13.87 35.29 -2.99
C ALA A 701 -14.27 36.67 -2.44
N GLY A 702 -13.31 37.52 -2.09
CA GLY A 702 -13.63 38.75 -1.36
C GLY A 702 -12.43 39.58 -0.91
N LEU A 703 -12.64 40.33 0.17
CA LEU A 703 -11.66 41.23 0.79
C LEU A 703 -11.05 40.62 2.06
N SER A 704 -9.79 40.95 2.35
CA SER A 704 -9.10 40.59 3.59
C SER A 704 -9.10 41.81 4.53
N VAL A 705 -9.78 41.69 5.68
CA VAL A 705 -9.96 42.81 6.63
C VAL A 705 -9.65 42.33 8.05
N ASP A 706 -8.67 42.95 8.70
CA ASP A 706 -8.35 42.78 10.13
C ASP A 706 -8.24 41.32 10.61
N GLY A 707 -7.56 40.46 9.85
CA GLY A 707 -7.40 39.04 10.19
C GLY A 707 -8.62 38.17 9.84
N SER A 708 -9.54 38.68 9.02
CA SER A 708 -10.76 37.99 8.61
C SER A 708 -11.00 38.04 7.09
N PHE A 709 -11.70 37.03 6.58
CA PHE A 709 -12.17 36.97 5.20
C PHE A 709 -13.59 37.54 5.11
N GLN A 710 -13.79 38.51 4.21
CA GLN A 710 -15.10 39.07 3.89
C GLN A 710 -15.49 38.67 2.46
N PRO A 711 -16.11 37.49 2.27
CA PRO A 711 -16.50 37.01 0.96
C PRO A 711 -17.62 37.87 0.36
N THR A 712 -17.41 38.32 -0.87
CA THR A 712 -18.44 38.93 -1.72
C THR A 712 -19.18 37.88 -2.54
N ILE A 713 -18.53 36.76 -2.81
CA ILE A 713 -19.10 35.56 -3.44
C ILE A 713 -18.79 34.38 -2.53
N GLN A 714 -19.80 33.55 -2.27
CA GLN A 714 -19.67 32.35 -1.45
C GLN A 714 -20.49 31.21 -2.06
N TYR A 715 -19.96 29.98 -2.00
CA TYR A 715 -20.54 28.82 -2.69
C TYR A 715 -22.00 28.53 -2.35
N ASP A 716 -22.39 28.74 -1.09
CA ASP A 716 -23.71 28.42 -0.56
C ASP A 716 -24.76 29.50 -0.82
N THR A 717 -24.33 30.74 -1.11
CA THR A 717 -25.22 31.88 -1.37
C THR A 717 -25.28 32.26 -2.83
N ALA A 718 -24.19 32.09 -3.58
CA ALA A 718 -24.11 32.42 -4.99
C ALA A 718 -24.74 31.33 -5.87
N THR A 719 -25.55 31.74 -6.83
CA THR A 719 -26.07 30.87 -7.88
C THR A 719 -24.93 30.31 -8.74
N ASN A 720 -25.18 29.19 -9.43
CA ASN A 720 -24.20 28.66 -10.39
C ASN A 720 -23.83 29.71 -11.45
N ALA A 721 -24.80 30.52 -11.91
CA ALA A 721 -24.56 31.56 -12.91
C ALA A 721 -23.57 32.62 -12.40
N GLU A 722 -23.77 33.17 -11.20
CA GLU A 722 -22.85 34.16 -10.62
C GLU A 722 -21.44 33.58 -10.42
N ARG A 723 -21.34 32.32 -9.96
CA ARG A 723 -20.05 31.63 -9.81
C ARG A 723 -19.36 31.43 -11.14
N TYR A 724 -20.11 31.11 -12.19
CA TYR A 724 -19.61 30.93 -13.54
C TYR A 724 -19.16 32.24 -14.18
N GLU A 725 -19.91 33.33 -14.00
CA GLU A 725 -19.49 34.68 -14.43
C GLU A 725 -18.18 35.09 -13.75
N PHE A 726 -18.04 34.81 -12.45
CA PHE A 726 -16.78 35.04 -11.73
C PHE A 726 -15.63 34.21 -12.32
N ILE A 727 -15.85 32.92 -12.56
CA ILE A 727 -14.84 32.01 -13.10
C ILE A 727 -14.39 32.48 -14.49
N ASP A 728 -15.32 32.89 -15.34
CA ASP A 728 -15.02 33.39 -16.68
C ASP A 728 -14.23 34.70 -16.62
N ALA A 729 -14.58 35.62 -15.72
CA ALA A 729 -13.84 36.86 -15.51
C ALA A 729 -12.42 36.61 -14.97
N LEU A 730 -12.27 35.68 -14.03
CA LEU A 730 -10.98 35.32 -13.44
C LEU A 730 -10.06 34.66 -14.49
N CYS A 731 -10.61 33.73 -15.28
CA CYS A 731 -9.87 32.95 -16.27
C CYS A 731 -9.81 33.64 -17.65
N ALA A 732 -10.27 34.88 -17.77
CA ALA A 732 -10.17 35.66 -18.99
C ALA A 732 -8.70 35.71 -19.46
N ASP A 733 -8.47 35.38 -20.73
CA ASP A 733 -7.14 35.30 -21.36
C ASP A 733 -6.20 34.24 -20.75
N GLY A 734 -6.72 33.28 -19.99
CA GLY A 734 -5.93 32.24 -19.34
C GLY A 734 -5.50 31.08 -20.24
N SER A 735 -5.83 31.11 -21.54
CA SER A 735 -5.43 30.08 -22.51
C SER A 735 -3.92 29.92 -22.60
N ASP A 736 -3.19 31.04 -22.55
CA ASP A 736 -1.75 31.08 -22.78
C ASP A 736 -0.96 30.46 -21.61
N VAL A 737 -1.53 30.51 -20.40
CA VAL A 737 -0.96 29.91 -19.18
C VAL A 737 -1.66 28.60 -18.80
N GLY A 738 -2.63 28.13 -19.59
CA GLY A 738 -3.34 26.88 -19.34
C GLY A 738 -4.35 26.90 -18.18
N ILE A 739 -4.77 28.07 -17.70
CA ILE A 739 -5.82 28.23 -16.67
C ILE A 739 -7.12 28.64 -17.35
N LEU A 740 -8.09 27.73 -17.38
CA LEU A 740 -9.33 27.93 -18.13
C LEU A 740 -10.56 27.62 -17.27
N PRO A 741 -11.74 28.18 -17.60
CA PRO A 741 -12.99 27.75 -16.99
C PRO A 741 -13.29 26.29 -17.36
N VAL A 742 -14.05 25.60 -16.52
CA VAL A 742 -14.65 24.31 -16.89
C VAL A 742 -15.57 24.50 -18.11
N GLU A 743 -15.38 23.66 -19.13
CA GLU A 743 -16.34 23.60 -20.24
C GLU A 743 -17.70 23.15 -19.72
N ARG A 744 -18.73 23.91 -20.08
CA ARG A 744 -20.08 23.71 -19.58
C ARG A 744 -21.13 24.17 -20.57
N PHE A 745 -22.30 23.56 -20.48
CA PHE A 745 -23.47 23.95 -21.26
C PHE A 745 -24.75 23.73 -20.45
N LEU A 746 -25.79 24.49 -20.78
CA LEU A 746 -27.09 24.35 -20.14
C LEU A 746 -27.89 23.22 -20.81
N VAL A 747 -28.51 22.37 -20.00
CA VAL A 747 -29.37 21.24 -20.41
C VAL A 747 -30.77 21.43 -19.86
#